data_AF-A0A1L8DJ23-F1
#
_entry.id   AF-A0A1L8DJ23-F1
#
_cell.length_a   1.000
_cell.length_b   1.000
_cell.length_c   1.000
_cell.angle_alpha   90.00
_cell.angle_beta   90.00
_cell.angle_gamma   90.00
#
_symmetry.space_group_name_H-M   'P 1'
#
loop_
_entity.id
_entity.type
_entity.pdbx_description
1 polymer ?
#
loop_
_entity_poly.entity_id
_entity_poly.type
_entity_poly.pdbx_seq_one_letter_code
_entity_poly.pdbx_strand_id
1 'polypeptide(L)'
;MNNTPVNHMKILAVVFVALGTILSVLGAPSDGRSHQFNFRCFPQIDQNAKYPRFASSNRDPISLQVTPRVTHQLMSRIFAIFLREVLFYENVNIIESQKFPEEIEHHRLFLGLLPLSSRVMWPEATVDLEVWMPPDYHVIPDQVRDAGAVTSSGRFGWFIPKKFLSEHQQITFRDFQSDVPSSFSSLTLADGTLEDILPQAEKFCNFNGTLLSKCFYTPAHCIRKECSLMLAPDFYSTGFVIHHIEEFKLNIQVLFLGGNLTNILTRLQNQGASRYLVLHWSPSDEIDGNTEKYEAVLMPKCEEMKSSSVTGCKYELTPLLKFYAQQLHYADYATVALNKFYFPHWVLRDLLQNYTEHVQMISSKERIRSEIFNDVACSWMKNNEEIFHRWIPVREPKEDIYIGGIFPITNTQSIHKCLPDASRLAADDVNAIQDILPNHRLVVQRQDGQCRTDAVMKAFINYYMRWEKVIGILGPACSETVEPIAGVSKHFRMSVISYAAEGVSFTDRTTYPYFFRTIGHNHQFQEVFLNIFRHMMWQRVAAITVDGQKYTGYISHMETMLKANHIELAFNKKLSQDPSPSSVHQMLLDLKSTTRIFIADVDDDVAKILLCEAFKLHMTAKNGYVWFLPVWLEKQQIHNNTTDCTVKDLREAFNGHFSLSYAPYGQDDQIITTLNTSVSEWQGKFQNVCTTETTYSYTGYTYDAVWVYAYALDRLIK
;
A
#
# COMPACT_ATOMS: atom_id res chain seq x y z
N MET A 1 54.42 2.14 18.80
CA MET A 1 54.06 0.72 18.97
C MET A 1 52.58 0.69 19.29
N ASN A 2 51.74 0.58 18.26
CA ASN A 2 50.28 0.71 18.34
C ASN A 2 49.65 -0.68 18.46
N ASN A 3 49.11 -1.00 19.64
CA ASN A 3 48.21 -2.13 19.85
C ASN A 3 46.77 -1.60 19.90
N THR A 4 45.94 -2.10 18.98
CA THR A 4 44.53 -1.77 18.82
C THR A 4 43.64 -2.65 19.71
N PRO A 5 42.75 -2.09 20.54
CA PRO A 5 41.82 -2.86 21.40
C PRO A 5 40.55 -3.35 20.65
N VAL A 6 40.47 -3.15 19.32
CA VAL A 6 39.27 -3.40 18.52
C VAL A 6 39.09 -4.88 18.16
N ASN A 7 40.17 -5.68 18.14
CA ASN A 7 40.09 -7.11 17.78
C ASN A 7 39.62 -8.01 18.93
N HIS A 8 39.82 -7.62 20.20
CA HIS A 8 39.34 -8.43 21.33
C HIS A 8 37.81 -8.39 21.47
N MET A 9 37.18 -7.26 21.13
CA MET A 9 35.73 -7.09 21.24
C MET A 9 34.94 -7.89 20.18
N LYS A 10 35.50 -8.03 18.96
CA LYS A 10 34.91 -8.87 17.91
C LYS A 10 35.04 -10.37 18.19
N ILE A 11 36.15 -10.80 18.80
CA ILE A 11 36.36 -12.22 19.15
C ILE A 11 35.48 -12.62 20.33
N LEU A 12 35.30 -11.75 21.34
CA LEU A 12 34.35 -12.00 22.43
C LEU A 12 32.90 -12.06 21.95
N ALA A 13 32.49 -11.20 21.02
CA ALA A 13 31.14 -11.24 20.44
C ALA A 13 30.85 -12.55 19.70
N VAL A 14 31.82 -13.07 18.93
CA VAL A 14 31.66 -14.34 18.20
C VAL A 14 31.68 -15.55 19.14
N VAL A 15 32.49 -15.52 20.20
CA VAL A 15 32.54 -16.59 21.22
C VAL A 15 31.26 -16.60 22.08
N PHE A 16 30.68 -15.45 22.39
CA PHE A 16 29.40 -15.37 23.11
C PHE A 16 28.20 -15.80 22.26
N VAL A 17 28.19 -15.52 20.95
CA VAL A 17 27.16 -16.05 20.03
C VAL A 17 27.27 -17.58 19.91
N ALA A 18 28.48 -18.15 19.95
CA ALA A 18 28.70 -19.58 19.94
C ALA A 18 28.37 -20.27 21.28
N LEU A 19 28.54 -19.60 22.43
CA LEU A 19 28.17 -20.13 23.75
C LEU A 19 26.67 -19.96 24.07
N GLY A 20 26.06 -18.84 23.64
CA GLY A 20 24.62 -18.60 23.79
C GLY A 20 23.74 -19.56 22.98
N THR A 21 24.27 -20.09 21.87
CA THR A 21 23.59 -21.11 21.05
C THR A 21 23.70 -22.53 21.63
N ILE A 22 24.63 -22.79 22.57
CA ILE A 22 24.78 -24.09 23.23
C ILE A 22 23.96 -24.14 24.54
N LEU A 23 23.78 -23.01 25.23
CA LEU A 23 22.95 -22.95 26.46
C LEU A 23 21.43 -22.91 26.21
N SER A 24 20.97 -22.64 24.97
CA SER A 24 19.54 -22.72 24.62
C SER A 24 19.02 -24.16 24.47
N VAL A 25 19.90 -25.17 24.49
CA VAL A 25 19.55 -26.59 24.29
C VAL A 25 19.28 -27.32 25.62
N LEU A 26 19.58 -26.72 26.78
CA LEU A 26 19.39 -27.34 28.10
C LEU A 26 18.51 -26.48 29.02
N GLY A 27 17.22 -26.47 28.70
CA GLY A 27 16.10 -26.43 29.66
C GLY A 27 16.09 -25.41 30.80
N ALA A 28 15.36 -24.32 30.59
CA ALA A 28 14.35 -23.85 31.54
C ALA A 28 13.09 -23.47 30.75
N PRO A 29 11.88 -23.92 31.13
CA PRO A 29 10.66 -23.62 30.40
C PRO A 29 10.31 -22.14 30.59
N SER A 30 10.28 -21.39 29.49
CA SER A 30 9.87 -20.00 29.43
C SER A 30 8.34 -19.88 29.59
N ASP A 31 7.88 -19.29 30.69
CA ASP A 31 6.45 -19.02 30.91
C ASP A 31 6.00 -17.66 30.32
N GLY A 32 6.73 -17.13 29.34
CA GLY A 32 6.35 -15.93 28.58
C GLY A 32 5.32 -16.25 27.51
N ARG A 33 4.05 -16.41 27.89
CA ARG A 33 2.96 -16.69 26.93
C ARG A 33 2.71 -15.48 26.03
N SER A 34 2.88 -15.65 24.71
CA SER A 34 2.36 -14.68 23.74
C SER A 34 0.84 -14.66 23.83
N HIS A 35 0.28 -13.49 24.11
CA HIS A 35 -1.17 -13.31 24.14
C HIS A 35 -1.60 -12.46 22.96
N GLN A 36 -2.53 -13.00 22.16
CA GLN A 36 -3.20 -12.22 21.12
C GLN A 36 -3.92 -11.05 21.77
N PHE A 37 -3.67 -9.84 21.25
CA PHE A 37 -4.28 -8.63 21.78
C PHE A 37 -5.73 -8.53 21.32
N ASN A 38 -6.63 -9.07 22.14
CA ASN A 38 -8.06 -9.24 21.81
C ASN A 38 -9.00 -8.15 22.31
N PHE A 39 -8.46 -7.08 22.92
CA PHE A 39 -9.26 -5.95 23.42
C PHE A 39 -9.94 -5.17 22.27
N ARG A 40 -11.14 -4.62 22.50
CA ARG A 40 -11.88 -3.81 21.51
C ARG A 40 -12.27 -2.45 22.11
N CYS A 41 -11.86 -1.37 21.48
CA CYS A 41 -12.13 0.00 21.92
C CYS A 41 -13.35 0.64 21.22
N PHE A 42 -13.50 0.42 19.91
CA PHE A 42 -14.54 0.95 19.04
C PHE A 42 -15.52 -0.17 18.62
N PRO A 43 -16.70 -0.27 19.26
CA PRO A 43 -17.65 -1.38 19.01
C PRO A 43 -18.41 -1.30 17.67
N GLN A 44 -18.29 -0.22 16.89
CA GLN A 44 -19.05 0.03 15.66
C GLN A 44 -18.18 0.44 14.47
N ILE A 45 -17.14 -0.33 14.14
CA ILE A 45 -16.44 -0.11 12.88
C ILE A 45 -17.15 -0.91 11.79
N ASP A 46 -17.59 -0.17 10.76
CA ASP A 46 -18.26 -0.66 9.57
C ASP A 46 -17.48 -1.85 8.96
N GLN A 47 -18.11 -3.02 8.86
CA GLN A 47 -17.49 -4.21 8.23
C GLN A 47 -17.12 -3.96 6.75
N ASN A 48 -17.59 -2.84 6.18
CA ASN A 48 -17.31 -2.40 4.82
C ASN A 48 -16.12 -1.43 4.69
N ALA A 49 -15.52 -0.96 5.78
CA ALA A 49 -14.28 -0.18 5.75
C ALA A 49 -13.09 -1.12 5.47
N LYS A 50 -12.94 -1.56 4.23
CA LYS A 50 -11.69 -2.18 3.77
C LYS A 50 -10.58 -1.13 3.92
N TYR A 51 -9.54 -1.40 4.73
CA TYR A 51 -8.13 -1.61 4.32
C TYR A 51 -7.27 -1.87 5.57
N PRO A 52 -6.40 -2.91 5.56
CA PRO A 52 -5.54 -3.27 4.45
C PRO A 52 -5.66 -4.74 4.04
N ARG A 53 -5.89 -4.98 2.74
CA ARG A 53 -5.24 -6.11 2.08
C ARG A 53 -3.77 -5.75 1.92
N PHE A 54 -2.99 -5.97 2.96
CA PHE A 54 -1.56 -6.31 2.95
C PHE A 54 -1.19 -6.57 4.43
N ALA A 55 -1.76 -7.63 5.02
CA ALA A 55 -0.85 -8.46 5.79
C ALA A 55 0.24 -8.91 4.81
N SER A 56 1.47 -9.15 5.26
CA SER A 56 2.49 -9.78 4.40
C SER A 56 1.84 -10.90 3.57
N SER A 57 2.37 -11.25 2.41
CA SER A 57 1.88 -12.38 1.61
C SER A 57 1.60 -13.68 2.42
N ASN A 58 2.07 -13.78 3.67
CA ASN A 58 1.89 -14.86 4.63
C ASN A 58 0.97 -14.58 5.85
N ARG A 59 0.30 -13.42 5.99
CA ARG A 59 -0.49 -13.04 7.19
C ARG A 59 0.30 -13.00 8.51
N ASP A 60 1.56 -12.61 8.43
CA ASP A 60 2.45 -12.65 9.59
C ASP A 60 1.96 -11.74 10.73
N PRO A 61 2.01 -12.21 11.98
CA PRO A 61 1.58 -11.45 13.15
C PRO A 61 2.54 -10.31 13.51
N ILE A 62 1.99 -9.13 13.80
CA ILE A 62 2.75 -7.99 14.34
C ILE A 62 2.79 -8.11 15.86
N SER A 63 3.97 -8.37 16.43
CA SER A 63 4.12 -8.55 17.89
C SER A 63 4.86 -7.36 18.51
N LEU A 64 4.20 -6.67 19.45
CA LEU A 64 4.75 -5.53 20.17
C LEU A 64 5.43 -5.99 21.46
N GLN A 65 6.71 -5.71 21.62
CA GLN A 65 7.44 -5.91 22.87
C GLN A 65 6.98 -4.87 23.91
N VAL A 66 6.85 -5.29 25.17
CA VAL A 66 6.58 -4.40 26.31
C VAL A 66 7.43 -4.76 27.52
N THR A 67 7.68 -3.77 28.37
CA THR A 67 8.30 -3.92 29.70
C THR A 67 7.28 -3.61 30.79
N PRO A 68 7.52 -3.93 32.08
CA PRO A 68 6.61 -3.54 33.17
C PRO A 68 6.39 -2.02 33.37
N ARG A 69 7.16 -1.17 32.68
CA ARG A 69 7.01 0.30 32.74
C ARG A 69 5.66 0.74 32.19
N VAL A 70 5.01 1.66 32.90
CA VAL A 70 3.68 2.18 32.58
C VAL A 70 3.64 2.86 31.22
N THR A 71 4.62 3.72 30.92
CA THR A 71 4.75 4.40 29.62
C THR A 71 4.78 3.39 28.46
N HIS A 72 5.59 2.34 28.59
CA HIS A 72 5.77 1.36 27.52
C HIS A 72 4.49 0.55 27.31
N GLN A 73 3.83 0.16 28.39
CA GLN A 73 2.57 -0.59 28.34
C GLN A 73 1.43 0.23 27.72
N LEU A 74 1.33 1.53 28.03
CA LEU A 74 0.30 2.42 27.49
C LEU A 74 0.53 2.74 26.01
N MET A 75 1.76 3.14 25.63
CA MET A 75 2.09 3.46 24.24
C MET A 75 1.91 2.25 23.31
N SER A 76 2.37 1.06 23.73
CA SER A 76 2.19 -0.17 22.95
C SER A 76 0.74 -0.60 22.81
N ARG A 77 -0.12 -0.39 23.82
CA ARG A 77 -1.57 -0.66 23.68
C ARG A 77 -2.29 0.34 22.80
N ILE A 78 -1.94 1.61 22.88
CA ILE A 78 -2.48 2.64 21.97
C ILE A 78 -2.14 2.26 20.53
N PHE A 79 -0.88 1.88 20.26
CA PHE A 79 -0.47 1.45 18.93
C PHE A 79 -1.14 0.13 18.51
N ALA A 80 -1.31 -0.83 19.42
CA ALA A 80 -2.02 -2.08 19.14
C ALA A 80 -3.49 -1.84 18.76
N ILE A 81 -4.20 -0.98 19.49
CA ILE A 81 -5.58 -0.56 19.16
C ILE A 81 -5.59 0.13 17.79
N PHE A 82 -4.66 1.05 17.54
CA PHE A 82 -4.56 1.74 16.25
C PHE A 82 -4.32 0.76 15.09
N LEU A 83 -3.37 -0.17 15.21
CA LEU A 83 -3.09 -1.18 14.18
C LEU A 83 -4.32 -2.05 13.90
N ARG A 84 -5.04 -2.49 14.93
CA ARG A 84 -6.14 -3.45 14.79
C ARG A 84 -7.47 -2.80 14.39
N GLU A 85 -7.78 -1.63 14.94
CA GLU A 85 -9.09 -1.01 14.80
C GLU A 85 -9.11 0.17 13.82
N VAL A 86 -7.96 0.82 13.57
CA VAL A 86 -7.85 1.91 12.58
C VAL A 86 -7.23 1.41 11.28
N LEU A 87 -6.17 0.61 11.37
CA LEU A 87 -5.48 0.00 10.22
C LEU A 87 -5.80 -1.48 10.03
N PHE A 88 -6.88 -2.01 10.62
CA PHE A 88 -7.46 -3.35 10.38
C PHE A 88 -6.48 -4.55 10.28
N TYR A 89 -5.35 -4.53 11.00
CA TYR A 89 -4.47 -5.70 11.09
C TYR A 89 -5.09 -6.78 12.00
N GLU A 90 -5.30 -7.99 11.48
CA GLU A 90 -6.00 -9.08 12.19
C GLU A 90 -5.17 -9.67 13.34
N ASN A 91 -3.85 -9.81 13.14
CA ASN A 91 -2.95 -10.54 14.04
C ASN A 91 -1.96 -9.60 14.73
N VAL A 92 -2.41 -8.95 15.82
CA VAL A 92 -1.56 -8.11 16.67
C VAL A 92 -1.39 -8.76 18.05
N ASN A 93 -0.15 -8.88 18.52
CA ASN A 93 0.17 -9.47 19.83
C ASN A 93 0.97 -8.50 20.71
N ILE A 94 0.89 -8.70 22.02
CA ILE A 94 1.76 -8.02 22.99
C ILE A 94 2.58 -9.08 23.71
N ILE A 95 3.91 -8.90 23.74
CA ILE A 95 4.86 -9.82 24.36
C ILE A 95 5.60 -9.06 25.46
N GLU A 96 5.44 -9.49 26.71
CA GLU A 96 6.15 -8.93 27.84
C GLU A 96 7.55 -9.54 27.95
N SER A 97 8.58 -8.70 27.83
CA SER A 97 9.98 -9.12 27.95
C SER A 97 10.38 -9.29 29.42
N GLN A 98 11.08 -10.38 29.75
CA GLN A 98 11.57 -10.62 31.10
C GLN A 98 12.80 -9.76 31.43
N LYS A 99 13.01 -9.49 32.73
CA LYS A 99 14.17 -8.75 33.23
C LYS A 99 15.47 -9.44 32.79
N PHE A 100 16.31 -8.72 32.06
CA PHE A 100 17.67 -9.17 31.76
C PHE A 100 18.49 -9.22 33.06
N PRO A 101 19.37 -10.23 33.26
CA PRO A 101 20.18 -10.41 34.47
C PRO A 101 21.57 -9.74 34.44
N GLU A 102 21.93 -9.02 33.37
CA GLU A 102 23.27 -8.38 33.22
C GLU A 102 23.40 -6.92 33.74
N GLU A 103 24.38 -6.72 34.64
CA GLU A 103 24.69 -5.42 35.29
C GLU A 103 25.20 -4.32 34.33
N ILE A 104 25.65 -4.66 33.12
CA ILE A 104 26.23 -3.69 32.17
C ILE A 104 25.15 -3.17 31.21
N GLU A 105 24.83 -1.88 31.33
CA GLU A 105 23.78 -1.22 30.54
C GLU A 105 23.91 -1.36 29.03
N HIS A 106 25.12 -1.29 28.49
CA HIS A 106 25.34 -1.46 27.05
C HIS A 106 24.95 -2.86 26.56
N HIS A 107 25.21 -3.90 27.35
CA HIS A 107 24.82 -5.25 26.99
C HIS A 107 23.32 -5.44 27.15
N ARG A 108 22.73 -4.90 28.23
CA ARG A 108 21.28 -4.90 28.45
C ARG A 108 20.50 -4.31 27.27
N LEU A 109 20.98 -3.21 26.70
CA LEU A 109 20.35 -2.57 25.53
C LEU A 109 20.47 -3.42 24.27
N PHE A 110 21.64 -4.02 24.03
CA PHE A 110 21.83 -4.95 22.91
C PHE A 110 20.95 -6.19 23.06
N LEU A 111 20.92 -6.81 24.24
CA LEU A 111 20.08 -7.96 24.56
C LEU A 111 18.58 -7.64 24.42
N GLY A 112 18.17 -6.41 24.74
CA GLY A 112 16.80 -5.94 24.54
C GLY A 112 16.34 -5.89 23.08
N LEU A 113 17.28 -5.69 22.14
CA LEU A 113 17.01 -5.67 20.70
C LEU A 113 17.19 -7.03 20.02
N LEU A 114 17.81 -8.01 20.68
CA LEU A 114 18.01 -9.35 20.12
C LEU A 114 16.71 -10.03 19.66
N PRO A 115 15.58 -9.94 20.40
CA PRO A 115 14.32 -10.53 19.95
C PRO A 115 13.85 -9.99 18.58
N LEU A 116 14.21 -8.75 18.22
CA LEU A 116 13.88 -8.15 16.93
C LEU A 116 14.80 -8.62 15.79
N SER A 117 15.94 -9.25 16.11
CA SER A 117 16.98 -9.62 15.13
C SER A 117 16.91 -11.08 14.66
N SER A 118 16.12 -11.91 15.34
CA SER A 118 16.03 -13.34 15.01
C SER A 118 15.24 -13.59 13.72
N ARG A 119 15.58 -14.72 13.08
CA ARG A 119 15.03 -15.18 11.79
C ARG A 119 14.00 -16.29 11.94
N VAL A 120 13.74 -16.75 13.17
CA VAL A 120 12.86 -17.90 13.42
C VAL A 120 11.42 -17.41 13.54
N MET A 121 10.50 -18.01 12.79
CA MET A 121 9.08 -17.66 12.87
C MET A 121 8.47 -18.16 14.19
N TRP A 122 8.11 -17.17 15.01
CA TRP A 122 7.13 -17.18 16.10
C TRP A 122 7.46 -17.94 17.41
N PRO A 123 7.13 -17.36 18.60
CA PRO A 123 6.74 -15.97 18.88
C PRO A 123 7.96 -15.11 19.27
N GLU A 124 8.39 -14.20 18.38
CA GLU A 124 9.38 -13.17 18.71
C GLU A 124 8.82 -11.78 18.41
N ALA A 125 9.32 -10.78 19.16
CA ALA A 125 8.90 -9.40 19.01
C ALA A 125 9.24 -8.87 17.61
N THR A 126 8.36 -8.04 17.06
CA THR A 126 8.52 -7.41 15.75
C THR A 126 8.74 -5.89 15.87
N VAL A 127 8.23 -5.28 16.93
CA VAL A 127 8.33 -3.85 17.21
C VAL A 127 8.57 -3.63 18.71
N ASP A 128 9.49 -2.72 19.07
CA ASP A 128 9.63 -2.16 20.41
C ASP A 128 9.47 -0.63 20.30
N LEU A 129 8.55 -0.06 21.07
CA LEU A 129 8.21 1.36 20.98
C LEU A 129 8.97 2.24 21.96
N GLU A 130 9.65 1.66 22.96
CA GLU A 130 10.26 2.42 24.05
C GLU A 130 11.64 1.88 24.47
N VAL A 131 12.61 2.02 23.59
CA VAL A 131 14.01 1.69 23.87
C VAL A 131 14.78 2.95 24.28
N TRP A 132 15.36 2.91 25.48
CA TRP A 132 16.12 4.03 26.03
C TRP A 132 17.57 3.92 25.59
N MET A 133 17.95 4.65 24.55
CA MET A 133 19.28 4.53 23.94
C MET A 133 20.15 5.76 24.26
N PRO A 134 21.25 5.62 25.03
CA PRO A 134 22.16 6.73 25.27
C PRO A 134 22.71 7.31 23.95
N PRO A 135 22.92 8.63 23.86
CA PRO A 135 23.40 9.28 22.63
C PRO A 135 24.71 8.69 22.07
N ASP A 136 25.60 8.24 22.95
CA ASP A 136 26.91 7.70 22.57
C ASP A 136 26.87 6.22 22.16
N TYR A 137 25.69 5.59 22.12
CA TYR A 137 25.53 4.18 21.79
C TYR A 137 24.80 3.99 20.47
N HIS A 138 25.52 3.47 19.47
CA HIS A 138 25.01 3.28 18.10
C HIS A 138 25.05 1.82 17.62
N VAL A 139 25.24 0.86 18.52
CA VAL A 139 25.32 -0.56 18.14
C VAL A 139 23.90 -1.12 18.05
N ILE A 140 23.35 -1.08 16.84
CA ILE A 140 22.07 -1.66 16.47
C ILE A 140 22.33 -2.94 15.65
N PRO A 141 21.68 -4.08 15.95
CA PRO A 141 21.83 -5.29 15.13
C PRO A 141 21.41 -5.05 13.66
N ASP A 142 22.09 -5.68 12.70
CA ASP A 142 21.88 -5.42 11.26
C ASP A 142 20.43 -5.65 10.77
N GLN A 143 19.69 -6.55 11.45
CA GLN A 143 18.31 -6.92 11.13
C GLN A 143 17.28 -6.00 11.81
N VAL A 144 17.72 -5.02 12.60
CA VAL A 144 16.87 -4.07 13.30
C VAL A 144 16.93 -2.72 12.61
N ARG A 145 15.79 -2.01 12.58
CA ARG A 145 15.63 -0.70 11.96
C ARG A 145 15.10 0.30 12.97
N ASP A 146 15.62 1.52 12.91
CA ASP A 146 15.20 2.66 13.73
C ASP A 146 14.00 3.37 13.06
N ALA A 147 12.96 3.67 13.84
CA ALA A 147 11.77 4.42 13.43
C ALA A 147 11.66 5.81 14.09
N GLY A 148 12.76 6.30 14.67
CA GLY A 148 12.86 7.58 15.36
C GLY A 148 12.30 7.56 16.78
N ALA A 149 12.21 8.74 17.39
CA ALA A 149 11.75 8.89 18.76
C ALA A 149 10.23 8.71 18.90
N VAL A 150 9.79 8.10 20.00
CA VAL A 150 8.36 7.99 20.37
C VAL A 150 7.86 9.22 21.13
N THR A 151 8.76 9.93 21.82
CA THR A 151 8.44 11.11 22.63
C THR A 151 9.71 11.92 22.93
N SER A 152 9.60 12.99 23.73
CA SER A 152 10.75 13.76 24.24
C SER A 152 11.68 12.91 25.09
N SER A 153 12.99 13.19 25.05
CA SER A 153 13.98 12.50 25.87
C SER A 153 13.65 12.53 27.37
N GLY A 154 13.91 11.41 28.05
CA GLY A 154 13.78 11.28 29.49
C GLY A 154 15.13 11.14 30.18
N ARG A 155 15.16 11.01 31.50
CA ARG A 155 16.37 10.71 32.27
C ARG A 155 16.05 10.11 33.63
N PHE A 156 17.05 9.47 34.27
CA PHE A 156 17.00 9.33 35.72
C PHE A 156 17.27 10.68 36.38
N GLY A 157 16.65 10.90 37.53
CA GLY A 157 16.84 12.11 38.32
C GLY A 157 16.60 11.83 39.79
N TRP A 158 17.09 12.76 40.61
CA TRP A 158 16.72 12.81 42.01
C TRP A 158 15.65 13.87 42.16
N PHE A 159 14.60 13.55 42.89
CA PHE A 159 13.40 14.34 42.96
C PHE A 159 13.06 14.64 44.42
N ILE A 160 12.66 15.88 44.68
CA ILE A 160 12.21 16.34 46.00
C ILE A 160 10.76 16.82 45.86
N PRO A 161 9.86 16.46 46.79
CA PRO A 161 8.50 16.99 46.81
C PRO A 161 8.49 18.52 46.88
N LYS A 162 7.83 19.23 45.95
CA LYS A 162 7.79 20.71 45.94
C LYS A 162 7.20 21.31 47.20
N LYS A 163 6.37 20.57 47.94
CA LYS A 163 5.82 20.98 49.24
C LYS A 163 6.90 21.34 50.27
N PHE A 164 8.12 20.81 50.11
CA PHE A 164 9.26 21.14 50.96
C PHE A 164 10.01 22.42 50.53
N LEU A 165 9.78 22.91 49.31
CA LEU A 165 10.57 23.97 48.70
C LEU A 165 9.84 25.32 48.75
N SER A 166 10.61 26.37 49.01
CA SER A 166 10.18 27.76 48.77
C SER A 166 10.08 28.02 47.26
N GLU A 167 9.20 28.93 46.83
CA GLU A 167 9.09 29.29 45.41
C GLU A 167 10.46 29.75 44.85
N HIS A 168 10.91 29.11 43.75
CA HIS A 168 12.12 29.42 42.96
C HIS A 168 13.50 28.96 43.49
N GLN A 169 13.58 27.94 44.33
CA GLN A 169 14.87 27.38 44.74
C GLN A 169 15.38 26.28 43.79
N GLN A 170 16.51 26.53 43.12
CA GLN A 170 17.23 25.52 42.34
C GLN A 170 18.15 24.69 43.25
N ILE A 171 18.08 23.36 43.14
CA ILE A 171 18.78 22.43 44.05
C ILE A 171 19.81 21.66 43.24
N THR A 172 21.00 21.51 43.78
CA THR A 172 22.13 20.84 43.13
C THR A 172 22.66 19.72 44.00
N PHE A 173 23.34 18.74 43.40
CA PHE A 173 23.97 17.65 44.17
C PHE A 173 24.93 18.13 45.26
N ARG A 174 25.54 19.31 45.08
CA ARG A 174 26.49 19.91 46.03
C ARG A 174 25.84 20.27 47.37
N ASP A 175 24.53 20.50 47.39
CA ASP A 175 23.78 20.80 48.61
C ASP A 175 23.80 19.63 49.61
N PHE A 176 24.14 18.43 49.13
CA PHE A 176 24.29 17.21 49.92
C PHE A 176 25.75 16.84 50.26
N GLN A 177 26.73 17.67 49.89
CA GLN A 177 28.17 17.44 50.16
C GLN A 177 28.65 18.07 51.48
N SER A 178 28.02 19.15 51.95
CA SER A 178 28.60 19.97 53.03
C SER A 178 28.28 19.48 54.45
N ASP A 179 29.18 19.77 55.40
CA ASP A 179 28.98 19.63 56.86
C ASP A 179 28.26 20.84 57.49
N VAL A 180 27.97 21.88 56.70
CA VAL A 180 27.24 23.07 57.14
C VAL A 180 25.75 22.71 57.16
N PRO A 181 24.99 23.02 58.23
CA PRO A 181 23.55 22.74 58.28
C PRO A 181 22.83 23.57 57.19
N SER A 182 22.66 22.97 56.03
CA SER A 182 21.74 23.45 55.00
C SER A 182 20.34 22.96 55.36
N SER A 183 19.30 23.64 54.88
CA SER A 183 17.90 23.18 55.02
C SER A 183 17.67 21.76 54.49
N PHE A 184 18.62 21.20 53.72
CA PHE A 184 18.53 19.89 53.05
C PHE A 184 19.27 18.77 53.79
N SER A 185 20.00 19.06 54.87
CA SER A 185 20.64 18.03 55.71
C SER A 185 19.64 17.26 56.59
N SER A 186 18.37 17.65 56.60
CA SER A 186 17.28 17.07 57.41
C SER A 186 16.14 16.48 56.57
N LEU A 187 16.44 15.97 55.37
CA LEU A 187 15.48 15.19 54.57
C LEU A 187 15.34 13.76 55.13
N THR A 188 14.88 13.68 56.37
CA THR A 188 14.58 12.43 57.07
C THR A 188 13.08 12.34 57.34
N LEU A 189 12.55 11.12 57.33
CA LEU A 189 11.17 10.87 57.71
C LEU A 189 11.00 11.09 59.22
N ALA A 190 9.78 11.42 59.65
CA ALA A 190 9.47 11.56 61.08
C ALA A 190 9.76 10.25 61.86
N ASP A 191 10.20 10.39 63.11
CA ASP A 191 10.56 9.27 63.99
C ASP A 191 9.48 8.18 64.00
N GLY A 192 9.88 6.91 63.81
CA GLY A 192 9.00 5.74 63.69
C GLY A 192 8.56 5.40 62.26
N THR A 193 8.44 6.37 61.35
CA THR A 193 7.98 6.12 59.96
C THR A 193 8.98 5.28 59.15
N LEU A 194 10.28 5.49 59.39
CA LEU A 194 11.34 4.71 58.74
C LEU A 194 11.33 3.26 59.24
N GLU A 195 11.11 3.04 60.53
CA GLU A 195 11.02 1.69 61.13
C GLU A 195 9.83 0.90 60.58
N ASP A 196 8.73 1.57 60.23
CA ASP A 196 7.56 0.97 59.56
C ASP A 196 7.80 0.59 58.09
N ILE A 197 8.73 1.28 57.41
CA ILE A 197 9.01 1.07 55.98
C ILE A 197 10.14 0.06 55.76
N LEU A 198 11.15 0.03 56.63
CA LEU A 198 12.30 -0.87 56.52
C LEU A 198 11.96 -2.36 56.28
N PRO A 199 10.89 -2.95 56.86
CA PRO A 199 10.49 -4.33 56.57
C PRO A 199 10.02 -4.57 55.13
N GLN A 200 9.64 -3.52 54.42
CA GLN A 200 9.14 -3.57 53.03
C GLN A 200 10.26 -3.36 52.00
N ALA A 201 11.50 -3.16 52.46
CA ALA A 201 12.68 -3.10 51.60
C ALA A 201 12.84 -4.38 50.77
N GLU A 202 13.50 -4.25 49.63
CA GLU A 202 13.90 -5.41 48.83
C GLU A 202 14.74 -6.37 49.69
N LYS A 203 14.51 -7.68 49.50
CA LYS A 203 15.11 -8.73 50.35
C LYS A 203 16.52 -9.11 49.93
N PHE A 204 16.86 -8.92 48.66
CA PHE A 204 18.11 -9.40 48.07
C PHE A 204 18.74 -8.29 47.25
N CYS A 205 19.86 -7.76 47.75
CA CYS A 205 20.71 -6.85 47.00
C CYS A 205 22.17 -7.23 47.21
N ASN A 206 22.94 -7.17 46.12
CA ASN A 206 24.34 -7.52 46.12
C ASN A 206 25.18 -6.26 45.89
N PHE A 207 25.87 -5.79 46.92
CA PHE A 207 26.81 -4.69 46.79
C PHE A 207 28.24 -5.21 47.00
N ASN A 208 29.10 -5.06 45.99
CA ASN A 208 30.50 -5.52 46.02
C ASN A 208 30.66 -6.99 46.52
N GLY A 209 29.75 -7.88 46.12
CA GLY A 209 29.79 -9.30 46.51
C GLY A 209 29.25 -9.61 47.92
N THR A 210 28.74 -8.61 48.63
CA THR A 210 28.16 -8.78 49.96
C THR A 210 26.64 -8.78 49.87
N LEU A 211 26.01 -9.90 50.24
CA LEU A 211 24.55 -10.03 50.27
C LEU A 211 24.00 -9.31 51.51
N LEU A 212 23.29 -8.20 51.31
CA LEU A 212 22.64 -7.47 52.40
C LEU A 212 21.24 -8.05 52.66
N SER A 213 20.92 -8.32 53.92
CA SER A 213 19.62 -8.89 54.33
C SER A 213 18.45 -7.90 54.28
N LYS A 214 18.76 -6.61 54.15
CA LYS A 214 17.82 -5.50 53.93
C LYS A 214 18.50 -4.55 52.97
N CYS A 215 17.89 -4.24 51.84
CA CYS A 215 18.46 -3.36 50.81
C CYS A 215 18.45 -1.88 51.25
N PHE A 216 19.22 -1.60 52.30
CA PHE A 216 19.39 -0.29 52.89
C PHE A 216 20.88 0.04 52.96
N TYR A 217 21.31 0.99 52.15
CA TYR A 217 22.69 1.41 52.03
C TYR A 217 22.94 2.67 52.86
N THR A 218 23.92 2.61 53.77
CA THR A 218 24.36 3.74 54.58
C THR A 218 25.86 3.97 54.37
N PRO A 219 26.29 5.14 53.85
CA PRO A 219 27.70 5.46 53.71
C PRO A 219 28.44 5.44 55.05
N ALA A 220 29.73 5.09 55.06
CA ALA A 220 30.52 5.00 56.29
C ALA A 220 30.57 6.31 57.10
N HIS A 221 30.56 7.46 56.42
CA HIS A 221 30.52 8.79 57.06
C HIS A 221 29.15 9.15 57.66
N CYS A 222 28.08 8.43 57.31
CA CYS A 222 26.71 8.62 57.81
C CYS A 222 26.40 7.78 59.06
N ILE A 223 27.33 6.97 59.57
CA ILE A 223 27.08 6.11 60.75
C ILE A 223 27.00 6.94 62.05
N ARG A 224 27.67 8.09 62.10
CA ARG A 224 27.74 8.99 63.27
C ARG A 224 27.22 10.40 63.00
N LYS A 225 26.57 10.61 61.86
CA LYS A 225 26.08 11.91 61.37
C LYS A 225 24.70 11.73 60.75
N GLU A 226 23.82 12.71 60.90
CA GLU A 226 22.53 12.72 60.21
C GLU A 226 22.73 12.84 58.68
N CYS A 227 22.09 11.93 57.95
CA CYS A 227 22.12 11.88 56.49
C CYS A 227 20.70 11.79 55.93
N SER A 228 20.51 12.37 54.75
CA SER A 228 19.20 12.45 54.08
C SER A 228 18.79 11.08 53.54
N LEU A 229 17.50 10.77 53.59
CA LEU A 229 16.96 9.50 53.10
C LEU A 229 16.52 9.61 51.64
N MET A 230 16.99 8.67 50.82
CA MET A 230 16.57 8.46 49.44
C MET A 230 15.78 7.17 49.31
N LEU A 231 14.61 7.25 48.69
CA LEU A 231 13.79 6.12 48.31
C LEU A 231 14.05 5.79 46.85
N ALA A 232 14.42 4.53 46.58
CA ALA A 232 14.76 4.04 45.25
C ALA A 232 13.89 2.83 44.85
N PRO A 233 13.70 2.59 43.54
CA PRO A 233 13.13 1.38 42.96
C PRO A 233 13.92 0.11 43.29
N ASP A 234 13.92 -0.87 42.38
CA ASP A 234 14.73 -2.09 42.53
C ASP A 234 16.22 -1.79 42.44
N PHE A 235 17.00 -2.54 43.22
CA PHE A 235 18.45 -2.39 43.27
C PHE A 235 19.11 -2.69 41.93
N TYR A 236 18.57 -3.62 41.16
CA TYR A 236 19.15 -4.02 39.89
C TYR A 236 19.17 -2.86 38.88
N SER A 237 18.10 -2.06 38.80
CA SER A 237 18.03 -0.91 37.88
C SER A 237 18.62 0.39 38.44
N THR A 238 18.68 0.54 39.77
CA THR A 238 19.03 1.82 40.42
C THR A 238 20.24 1.77 41.36
N GLY A 239 20.86 0.60 41.56
CA GLY A 239 22.03 0.40 42.42
C GLY A 239 23.25 1.23 42.00
N PHE A 240 23.30 1.67 40.74
CA PHE A 240 24.33 2.58 40.23
C PHE A 240 24.48 3.87 41.07
N VAL A 241 23.42 4.30 41.75
CA VAL A 241 23.43 5.50 42.59
C VAL A 241 24.45 5.42 43.72
N ILE A 242 24.77 4.22 44.20
CA ILE A 242 25.72 4.02 45.30
C ILE A 242 27.13 4.48 44.89
N HIS A 243 27.57 4.14 43.67
CA HIS A 243 28.86 4.58 43.15
C HIS A 243 28.96 6.12 43.09
N HIS A 244 27.86 6.79 42.73
CA HIS A 244 27.80 8.26 42.71
C HIS A 244 27.85 8.86 44.12
N ILE A 245 27.17 8.25 45.09
CA ILE A 245 27.20 8.69 46.49
C ILE A 245 28.60 8.57 47.08
N GLU A 246 29.30 7.45 46.80
CA GLU A 246 30.67 7.23 47.25
C GLU A 246 31.67 8.18 46.58
N GLU A 247 31.57 8.38 45.25
CA GLU A 247 32.46 9.27 44.50
C GLU A 247 32.38 10.71 45.00
N PHE A 248 31.17 11.23 45.18
CA PHE A 248 30.94 12.62 45.57
C PHE A 248 30.85 12.84 47.09
N LYS A 249 31.01 11.78 47.89
CA LYS A 249 30.90 11.79 49.36
C LYS A 249 29.60 12.43 49.85
N LEU A 250 28.48 12.05 49.25
CA LEU A 250 27.18 12.64 49.54
C LEU A 250 26.62 12.11 50.87
N ASN A 251 25.99 12.99 51.66
CA ASN A 251 25.39 12.65 52.95
C ASN A 251 23.98 12.04 52.76
N ILE A 252 23.90 10.90 52.05
CA ILE A 252 22.63 10.28 51.65
C ILE A 252 22.63 8.78 51.96
N GLN A 253 21.56 8.32 52.59
CA GLN A 253 21.24 6.91 52.78
C GLN A 253 20.21 6.48 51.75
N VAL A 254 20.33 5.27 51.20
CA VAL A 254 19.44 4.78 50.13
C VAL A 254 18.67 3.56 50.59
N LEU A 255 17.35 3.61 50.48
CA LEU A 255 16.45 2.51 50.74
C LEU A 255 15.84 2.03 49.42
N PHE A 256 16.17 0.81 49.02
CA PHE A 256 15.62 0.17 47.82
C PHE A 256 14.32 -0.56 48.18
N LEU A 257 13.22 -0.11 47.59
CA LEU A 257 11.88 -0.59 47.89
C LEU A 257 11.32 -1.52 46.79
N GLY A 258 12.00 -1.64 45.65
CA GLY A 258 11.55 -2.46 44.53
C GLY A 258 10.13 -2.11 44.10
N GLY A 259 9.29 -3.14 43.92
CA GLY A 259 7.88 -2.98 43.53
C GLY A 259 6.98 -2.31 44.58
N ASN A 260 7.46 -2.10 45.81
CA ASN A 260 6.69 -1.45 46.88
C ASN A 260 6.81 0.08 46.88
N LEU A 261 7.71 0.65 46.07
CA LEU A 261 8.00 2.09 46.04
C LEU A 261 6.73 2.93 45.87
N THR A 262 5.93 2.67 44.84
CA THR A 262 4.67 3.37 44.53
C THR A 262 3.73 3.46 45.73
N ASN A 263 3.45 2.30 46.36
CA ASN A 263 2.54 2.21 47.49
C ASN A 263 3.05 3.01 48.69
N ILE A 264 4.36 2.98 48.93
CA ILE A 264 5.00 3.70 50.03
C ILE A 264 4.99 5.20 49.76
N LEU A 265 5.32 5.65 48.54
CA LEU A 265 5.25 7.05 48.15
C LEU A 265 3.82 7.58 48.33
N THR A 266 2.81 6.88 47.82
CA THR A 266 1.40 7.27 47.98
C THR A 266 1.01 7.36 49.47
N ARG A 267 1.47 6.41 50.30
CA ARG A 267 1.23 6.44 51.75
C ARG A 267 1.89 7.64 52.43
N LEU A 268 3.14 7.93 52.09
CA LEU A 268 3.89 9.08 52.62
C LEU A 268 3.23 10.41 52.23
N GLN A 269 2.75 10.51 50.99
CA GLN A 269 2.01 11.66 50.49
C GLN A 269 0.68 11.86 51.24
N ASN A 270 -0.10 10.79 51.44
CA ASN A 270 -1.34 10.85 52.22
C ASN A 270 -1.11 11.26 53.68
N GLN A 271 0.04 10.90 54.25
CA GLN A 271 0.48 11.34 55.59
C GLN A 271 1.07 12.76 55.59
N GLY A 272 1.17 13.40 54.44
CA GLY A 272 1.67 14.76 54.27
C GLY A 272 3.19 14.89 54.37
N ALA A 273 3.95 13.79 54.34
CA ALA A 273 5.40 13.78 54.41
C ALA A 273 6.01 14.38 53.14
N SER A 274 6.99 15.28 53.30
CA SER A 274 7.67 15.95 52.19
C SER A 274 9.21 15.95 52.31
N ARG A 275 9.75 15.34 53.37
CA ARG A 275 11.18 15.37 53.73
C ARG A 275 11.89 14.07 53.33
N TYR A 276 12.01 13.83 52.03
CA TYR A 276 12.74 12.69 51.47
C TYR A 276 13.17 12.96 50.03
N LEU A 277 14.17 12.21 49.56
CA LEU A 277 14.58 12.16 48.16
C LEU A 277 13.96 10.94 47.48
N VAL A 278 13.60 11.07 46.20
CA VAL A 278 13.17 9.97 45.36
C VAL A 278 14.10 9.84 44.18
N LEU A 279 14.68 8.66 43.97
CA LEU A 279 15.39 8.33 42.74
C LEU A 279 14.39 7.68 41.78
N HIS A 280 14.13 8.31 40.64
CA HIS A 280 13.23 7.73 39.64
C HIS A 280 13.60 8.17 38.23
N TRP A 281 12.93 7.64 37.22
CA TRP A 281 12.97 8.16 35.86
C TRP A 281 11.85 9.19 35.63
N SER A 282 12.08 10.13 34.73
CA SER A 282 11.06 11.01 34.14
C SER A 282 11.17 10.93 32.62
N PRO A 283 10.07 10.71 31.87
CA PRO A 283 8.69 10.67 32.34
C PRO A 283 8.31 9.36 33.07
N SER A 284 7.56 9.44 34.18
CA SER A 284 6.99 8.27 34.89
C SER A 284 5.65 8.56 35.56
N ASP A 285 4.93 7.49 35.91
CA ASP A 285 3.69 7.58 36.69
C ASP A 285 3.91 8.23 38.06
N GLU A 286 5.07 7.99 38.69
CA GLU A 286 5.38 8.56 40.01
C GLU A 286 5.75 10.04 39.98
N ILE A 287 6.59 10.44 39.02
CA ILE A 287 7.14 11.80 38.96
C ILE A 287 6.23 12.74 38.17
N ASP A 288 5.68 12.27 37.05
CA ASP A 288 4.97 13.10 36.08
C ASP A 288 3.45 12.86 36.10
N GLY A 289 3.03 11.65 36.47
CA GLY A 289 1.62 11.26 36.58
C GLY A 289 0.96 11.60 37.92
N ASN A 290 1.71 11.99 38.95
CA ASN A 290 1.15 12.30 40.26
C ASN A 290 0.72 13.78 40.35
N THR A 291 -0.26 14.07 41.22
CA THR A 291 -0.78 15.43 41.43
C THR A 291 0.21 16.31 42.19
N GLU A 292 1.03 15.71 43.05
CA GLU A 292 2.15 16.39 43.69
C GLU A 292 3.28 16.64 42.69
N LYS A 293 3.69 17.90 42.56
CA LYS A 293 4.80 18.27 41.69
C LYS A 293 6.12 17.98 42.42
N TYR A 294 7.01 17.26 41.75
CA TYR A 294 8.41 17.10 42.18
C TYR A 294 9.31 18.15 41.54
N GLU A 295 10.40 18.51 42.20
CA GLU A 295 11.48 19.31 41.63
C GLU A 295 12.73 18.43 41.46
N ALA A 296 13.38 18.53 40.31
CA ALA A 296 14.56 17.73 39.99
C ALA A 296 15.83 18.38 40.58
N VAL A 297 16.64 17.59 41.27
CA VAL A 297 17.98 18.00 41.70
C VAL A 297 18.92 17.97 40.49
N LEU A 298 19.65 19.06 40.30
CA LEU A 298 20.65 19.14 39.24
C LEU A 298 21.88 18.29 39.56
N MET A 299 22.12 17.35 38.65
CA MET A 299 23.29 16.48 38.64
C MET A 299 24.45 17.08 37.84
N PRO A 300 25.70 16.71 38.17
CA PRO A 300 26.84 17.07 37.34
C PRO A 300 26.73 16.40 35.96
N LYS A 301 27.44 16.95 34.98
CA LYS A 301 27.51 16.37 33.64
C LYS A 301 28.19 15.01 33.67
N CYS A 302 27.84 14.10 32.76
CA CYS A 302 28.43 12.76 32.75
C CYS A 302 29.97 12.76 32.73
N GLU A 303 30.57 13.67 31.96
CA GLU A 303 32.03 13.82 31.80
C GLU A 303 32.77 14.16 33.11
N GLU A 304 32.06 14.73 34.08
CA GLU A 304 32.61 15.13 35.38
C GLU A 304 32.60 13.96 36.39
N MET A 305 31.99 12.82 36.03
CA MET A 305 31.75 11.68 36.92
C MET A 305 32.54 10.46 36.44
N LYS A 306 33.55 10.02 37.21
CA LYS A 306 34.37 8.86 36.85
C LYS A 306 33.56 7.57 36.83
N SER A 307 32.67 7.39 37.81
CA SER A 307 31.81 6.20 37.87
C SER A 307 30.76 6.15 36.76
N SER A 308 30.42 7.29 36.12
CA SER A 308 29.48 7.33 35.01
C SER A 308 29.94 6.60 33.75
N SER A 309 31.26 6.42 33.58
CA SER A 309 31.83 5.59 32.51
C SER A 309 31.44 4.10 32.62
N VAL A 310 31.14 3.63 33.82
CA VAL A 310 30.74 2.24 34.11
C VAL A 310 29.22 2.12 34.28
N THR A 311 28.56 3.16 34.78
CA THR A 311 27.11 3.17 35.06
C THR A 311 26.25 3.68 33.89
N GLY A 312 26.86 4.23 32.83
CA GLY A 312 26.20 4.58 31.57
C GLY A 312 25.46 5.92 31.58
N CYS A 313 26.07 6.97 32.14
CA CYS A 313 25.56 8.36 32.09
C CYS A 313 24.06 8.53 32.45
N LYS A 314 23.58 7.85 33.50
CA LYS A 314 22.14 7.72 33.82
C LYS A 314 21.33 9.02 33.95
N TYR A 315 21.99 10.13 34.30
CA TYR A 315 21.34 11.43 34.51
C TYR A 315 21.27 12.30 33.24
N GLU A 316 21.91 11.89 32.14
CA GLU A 316 21.84 12.58 30.86
C GLU A 316 20.49 12.35 30.17
N LEU A 317 20.09 13.30 29.32
CA LEU A 317 18.89 13.17 28.52
C LEU A 317 19.05 12.03 27.51
N THR A 318 18.23 11.00 27.68
CA THR A 318 18.24 9.78 26.89
C THR A 318 16.99 9.76 25.99
N PRO A 319 17.13 9.68 24.66
CA PRO A 319 15.99 9.53 23.76
C PRO A 319 15.28 8.19 23.95
N LEU A 320 13.96 8.21 23.80
CA LEU A 320 13.11 7.02 23.77
C LEU A 320 12.83 6.70 22.31
N LEU A 321 13.52 5.70 21.77
CA LEU A 321 13.49 5.33 20.35
C LEU A 321 12.59 4.13 20.08
N LYS A 322 12.05 4.08 18.87
CA LYS A 322 11.26 2.97 18.35
C LYS A 322 12.12 2.13 17.43
N PHE A 323 12.11 0.82 17.62
CA PHE A 323 12.81 -0.13 16.77
C PHE A 323 11.86 -1.19 16.23
N TYR A 324 12.16 -1.70 15.04
CA TYR A 324 11.40 -2.78 14.43
C TYR A 324 12.31 -3.74 13.67
N ALA A 325 11.84 -4.98 13.54
CA ALA A 325 12.52 -6.02 12.77
C ALA A 325 12.43 -5.69 11.26
N GLN A 326 13.52 -5.88 10.51
CA GLN A 326 13.59 -5.57 9.07
C GLN A 326 12.46 -6.22 8.26
N GLN A 327 11.96 -7.37 8.69
CA GLN A 327 10.86 -8.13 8.10
C GLN A 327 9.53 -7.36 8.14
N LEU A 328 9.34 -6.39 9.04
CA LEU A 328 8.13 -5.56 9.08
C LEU A 328 7.98 -4.68 7.82
N HIS A 329 9.02 -4.51 7.01
CA HIS A 329 8.92 -3.79 5.73
C HIS A 329 7.86 -4.42 4.79
N TYR A 330 7.49 -5.69 4.96
CA TYR A 330 6.37 -6.27 4.19
C TYR A 330 4.98 -5.71 4.58
N ALA A 331 4.88 -4.91 5.66
CA ALA A 331 3.68 -4.23 6.11
C ALA A 331 3.85 -2.70 5.94
N ASP A 332 3.75 -2.21 4.70
CA ASP A 332 4.04 -0.83 4.31
C ASP A 332 3.27 0.21 5.16
N TYR A 333 1.96 -0.01 5.36
CA TYR A 333 1.12 0.91 6.14
C TYR A 333 1.46 0.93 7.64
N ALA A 334 1.80 -0.23 8.22
CA ALA A 334 2.20 -0.30 9.63
C ALA A 334 3.54 0.42 9.85
N THR A 335 4.48 0.27 8.91
CA THR A 335 5.79 0.93 8.97
C THR A 335 5.67 2.45 8.82
N VAL A 336 4.84 2.94 7.89
CA VAL A 336 4.56 4.38 7.75
C VAL A 336 3.89 4.95 9.00
N ALA A 337 2.92 4.25 9.55
CA ALA A 337 2.28 4.66 10.80
C ALA A 337 3.26 4.67 11.97
N LEU A 338 4.11 3.65 12.10
CA LEU A 338 5.14 3.55 13.12
C LEU A 338 6.11 4.73 13.06
N ASN A 339 6.55 5.14 11.86
CA ASN A 339 7.42 6.31 11.69
C ASN A 339 6.75 7.60 12.18
N LYS A 340 5.44 7.75 11.96
CA LYS A 340 4.67 8.93 12.38
C LYS A 340 4.21 8.89 13.85
N PHE A 341 4.26 7.71 14.49
CA PHE A 341 3.81 7.49 15.85
C PHE A 341 4.66 8.28 16.86
N TYR A 342 4.09 9.33 17.46
CA TYR A 342 4.80 10.24 18.35
C TYR A 342 3.86 10.88 19.37
N PHE A 343 4.29 10.95 20.63
CA PHE A 343 3.60 11.62 21.73
C PHE A 343 4.35 12.89 22.15
N PRO A 344 3.74 14.08 22.01
CA PRO A 344 4.22 15.28 22.68
C PRO A 344 4.28 15.08 24.21
N HIS A 345 5.24 15.76 24.87
CA HIS A 345 5.47 15.61 26.31
C HIS A 345 4.21 15.84 27.17
N TRP A 346 3.39 16.83 26.82
CA TRP A 346 2.13 17.11 27.53
C TRP A 346 1.11 15.96 27.40
N VAL A 347 1.01 15.34 26.21
CA VAL A 347 0.11 14.19 25.98
C VAL A 347 0.54 13.00 26.84
N LEU A 348 1.84 12.74 26.93
CA LEU A 348 2.36 11.65 27.74
C LEU A 348 2.10 11.89 29.23
N ARG A 349 2.23 13.13 29.69
CA ARG A 349 1.91 13.52 31.07
C ARG A 349 0.43 13.33 31.39
N ASP A 350 -0.45 13.79 30.52
CA ASP A 350 -1.91 13.62 30.68
C ASP A 350 -2.30 12.13 30.70
N LEU A 351 -1.64 11.31 29.87
CA LEU A 351 -1.84 9.87 29.82
C LEU A 351 -1.41 9.19 31.13
N LEU A 352 -0.28 9.60 31.70
CA LEU A 352 0.22 9.10 32.99
C LEU A 352 -0.67 9.53 34.16
N GLN A 353 -1.17 10.77 34.15
CA GLN A 353 -2.11 11.26 35.15
C GLN A 353 -3.44 10.50 35.09
N ASN A 354 -3.96 10.26 33.90
CA ASN A 354 -5.19 9.48 33.74
C ASN A 354 -5.00 8.04 34.27
N TYR A 355 -3.83 7.44 34.05
CA TYR A 355 -3.50 6.14 34.61
C TYR A 355 -3.46 6.14 36.15
N THR A 356 -2.78 7.11 36.78
CA THR A 356 -2.69 7.18 38.25
C THR A 356 -4.06 7.41 38.89
N GLU A 357 -4.91 8.25 38.31
CA GLU A 357 -6.30 8.45 38.74
C GLU A 357 -7.13 7.16 38.69
N HIS A 358 -7.00 6.38 37.61
CA HIS A 358 -7.67 5.07 37.48
C HIS A 358 -7.19 4.06 38.52
N VAL A 359 -5.90 4.07 38.86
CA VAL A 359 -5.35 3.19 39.90
C VAL A 359 -5.88 3.58 41.28
N GLN A 360 -5.98 4.88 41.59
CA GLN A 360 -6.45 5.37 42.89
C GLN A 360 -7.95 5.11 43.15
N MET A 361 -8.79 5.08 42.11
CA MET A 361 -10.23 4.82 42.26
C MET A 361 -10.59 3.36 42.59
N ILE A 362 -9.65 2.42 42.51
CA ILE A 362 -9.91 0.99 42.75
C ILE A 362 -9.64 0.65 44.23
N SER A 363 -10.69 0.66 45.05
CA SER A 363 -10.60 0.38 46.50
C SER A 363 -10.90 -1.08 46.90
N SER A 364 -11.28 -1.98 45.98
CA SER A 364 -11.46 -3.40 46.31
C SER A 364 -11.72 -4.26 45.07
N LYS A 365 -10.98 -5.38 44.97
CA LYS A 365 -11.00 -6.49 43.99
C LYS A 365 -9.95 -6.41 42.86
N GLU A 366 -9.24 -7.53 42.72
CA GLU A 366 -8.17 -7.83 41.76
C GLU A 366 -8.60 -7.59 40.31
N ARG A 367 -8.55 -6.34 39.86
CA ARG A 367 -8.58 -6.05 38.42
C ARG A 367 -7.18 -6.24 37.88
N ILE A 368 -7.03 -7.09 36.86
CA ILE A 368 -5.72 -7.43 36.29
C ILE A 368 -5.12 -6.13 35.72
N ARG A 369 -3.88 -5.79 36.09
CA ARG A 369 -3.18 -4.55 35.68
C ARG A 369 -3.25 -4.28 34.15
N SER A 370 -3.29 -5.34 33.35
CA SER A 370 -3.48 -5.29 31.90
C SER A 370 -4.80 -4.65 31.45
N GLU A 371 -5.90 -4.84 32.19
CA GLU A 371 -7.20 -4.24 31.88
C GLU A 371 -7.16 -2.72 32.07
N ILE A 372 -6.52 -2.24 33.15
CA ILE A 372 -6.38 -0.80 33.41
C ILE A 372 -5.61 -0.15 32.26
N PHE A 373 -4.51 -0.76 31.80
CA PHE A 373 -3.78 -0.24 30.66
C PHE A 373 -4.62 -0.20 29.37
N ASN A 374 -5.47 -1.20 29.13
CA ASN A 374 -6.35 -1.23 27.96
C ASN A 374 -7.43 -0.13 28.04
N ASP A 375 -8.03 0.04 29.22
CA ASP A 375 -9.08 1.05 29.47
C ASP A 375 -8.52 2.47 29.28
N VAL A 376 -7.35 2.75 29.84
CA VAL A 376 -6.67 4.06 29.71
C VAL A 376 -6.25 4.31 28.26
N ALA A 377 -5.65 3.33 27.59
CA ALA A 377 -5.29 3.42 26.17
C ALA A 377 -6.53 3.68 25.29
N CYS A 378 -7.64 3.02 25.58
CA CYS A 378 -8.89 3.22 24.85
C CYS A 378 -9.53 4.58 25.10
N SER A 379 -9.54 5.04 26.36
CA SER A 379 -9.99 6.39 26.72
C SER A 379 -9.17 7.45 25.97
N TRP A 380 -7.85 7.26 25.90
CA TRP A 380 -6.97 8.13 25.12
C TRP A 380 -7.33 8.13 23.63
N MET A 381 -7.48 6.94 23.02
CA MET A 381 -7.87 6.81 21.61
C MET A 381 -9.20 7.51 21.31
N LYS A 382 -10.21 7.40 22.18
CA LYS A 382 -11.52 8.06 21.97
C LYS A 382 -11.46 9.58 22.03
N ASN A 383 -10.55 10.14 22.83
CA ASN A 383 -10.49 11.58 23.09
C ASN A 383 -9.47 12.32 22.21
N ASN A 384 -8.59 11.61 21.48
CA ASN A 384 -7.45 12.20 20.77
C ASN A 384 -7.44 11.88 19.27
N GLU A 385 -8.62 11.92 18.64
CA GLU A 385 -8.82 11.61 17.23
C GLU A 385 -7.94 12.45 16.29
N GLU A 386 -7.80 13.75 16.55
CA GLU A 386 -6.95 14.63 15.76
C GLU A 386 -5.45 14.27 15.79
N ILE A 387 -4.99 13.62 16.86
CA ILE A 387 -3.58 13.23 17.02
C ILE A 387 -3.33 11.96 16.22
N PHE A 388 -4.13 10.91 16.43
CA PHE A 388 -3.87 9.63 15.76
C PHE A 388 -4.24 9.64 14.27
N HIS A 389 -5.15 10.53 13.81
CA HIS A 389 -5.41 10.71 12.37
C HIS A 389 -4.16 11.09 11.58
N ARG A 390 -3.20 11.78 12.22
CA ARG A 390 -1.93 12.15 11.57
C ARG A 390 -1.05 10.93 11.31
N TRP A 391 -1.22 9.86 12.09
CA TRP A 391 -0.49 8.61 11.93
C TRP A 391 -1.07 7.77 10.78
N ILE A 392 -2.32 8.02 10.38
CA ILE A 392 -2.93 7.33 9.24
C ILE A 392 -2.09 7.62 8.00
N PRO A 393 -1.61 6.59 7.30
CA PRO A 393 -0.91 6.77 6.04
C PRO A 393 -1.85 7.44 5.04
N VAL A 394 -1.47 8.62 4.53
CA VAL A 394 -2.13 9.20 3.37
C VAL A 394 -1.82 8.26 2.21
N ARG A 395 -2.84 7.74 1.50
CA ARG A 395 -2.60 6.97 0.27
C ARG A 395 -1.66 7.81 -0.59
N GLU A 396 -0.47 7.30 -0.88
CA GLU A 396 0.35 7.92 -1.92
C GLU A 396 -0.51 8.09 -3.17
N PRO A 397 -0.38 9.20 -3.92
CA PRO A 397 -1.14 9.39 -5.14
C PRO A 397 -0.96 8.16 -6.01
N LYS A 398 -2.07 7.56 -6.46
CA LYS A 398 -2.07 6.38 -7.33
C LYS A 398 -1.04 6.58 -8.44
N GLU A 399 -0.15 5.62 -8.63
CA GLU A 399 0.90 5.71 -9.63
C GLU A 399 0.29 5.62 -11.04
N ASP A 400 0.67 6.55 -11.93
CA ASP A 400 0.18 6.54 -13.31
C ASP A 400 0.79 5.40 -14.11
N ILE A 401 -0.08 4.62 -14.76
CA ILE A 401 0.27 3.60 -15.74
C ILE A 401 -0.43 3.89 -17.06
N TYR A 402 0.22 3.58 -18.17
CA TYR A 402 -0.21 4.07 -19.48
C TYR A 402 -0.60 2.95 -20.44
N ILE A 403 -1.68 3.17 -21.18
CA ILE A 403 -2.00 2.39 -22.39
C ILE A 403 -1.70 3.30 -23.59
N GLY A 404 -0.86 2.83 -24.51
CA GLY A 404 -0.57 3.56 -25.74
C GLY A 404 -1.70 3.40 -26.76
N GLY A 405 -2.60 4.37 -26.87
CA GLY A 405 -3.68 4.33 -27.84
C GLY A 405 -3.27 4.87 -29.22
N ILE A 406 -3.55 4.09 -30.27
CA ILE A 406 -3.37 4.47 -31.66
C ILE A 406 -4.74 4.49 -32.33
N PHE A 407 -5.18 5.68 -32.74
CA PHE A 407 -6.51 5.92 -33.30
C PHE A 407 -6.40 6.60 -34.66
N PRO A 408 -7.29 6.31 -35.62
CA PRO A 408 -7.40 7.13 -36.82
C PRO A 408 -8.13 8.44 -36.50
N ILE A 409 -7.38 9.52 -36.33
CA ILE A 409 -7.93 10.83 -35.95
C ILE A 409 -8.07 11.73 -37.17
N THR A 410 -7.05 11.78 -38.04
CA THR A 410 -7.10 12.56 -39.29
C THR A 410 -7.47 11.69 -40.49
N ASN A 411 -8.17 12.28 -41.46
CA ASN A 411 -8.49 11.70 -42.78
C ASN A 411 -9.36 10.43 -42.81
N THR A 412 -10.16 10.16 -41.77
CA THR A 412 -10.94 8.92 -41.69
C THR A 412 -12.45 9.11 -41.64
N GLN A 413 -13.16 8.05 -42.01
CA GLN A 413 -14.62 7.95 -41.95
C GLN A 413 -15.15 8.36 -40.56
N SER A 414 -16.33 8.99 -40.54
CA SER A 414 -16.99 9.50 -39.33
C SER A 414 -17.13 8.48 -38.20
N ILE A 415 -17.19 7.18 -38.52
CA ILE A 415 -17.36 6.06 -37.60
C ILE A 415 -16.24 5.90 -36.57
N HIS A 416 -15.06 6.48 -36.80
CA HIS A 416 -13.89 6.34 -35.92
C HIS A 416 -13.67 7.51 -34.97
N LYS A 417 -14.42 8.60 -35.12
CA LYS A 417 -14.15 9.88 -34.45
C LYS A 417 -14.21 9.79 -32.92
N CYS A 418 -15.10 8.96 -32.37
CA CYS A 418 -15.34 8.87 -30.93
C CYS A 418 -14.57 7.76 -30.23
N LEU A 419 -13.72 7.00 -30.93
CA LEU A 419 -12.96 5.89 -30.35
C LEU A 419 -11.98 6.34 -29.25
N PRO A 420 -11.23 7.46 -29.40
CA PRO A 420 -10.38 7.94 -28.32
C PRO A 420 -11.17 8.29 -27.07
N ASP A 421 -12.36 8.87 -27.22
CA ASP A 421 -13.19 9.26 -26.09
C ASP A 421 -13.84 8.05 -25.40
N ALA A 422 -14.19 7.01 -26.15
CA ALA A 422 -14.62 5.71 -25.60
C ALA A 422 -13.53 5.10 -24.72
N SER A 423 -12.29 5.09 -25.20
CA SER A 423 -11.15 4.57 -24.45
C SER A 423 -10.87 5.36 -23.17
N ARG A 424 -11.04 6.68 -23.21
CA ARG A 424 -10.90 7.54 -22.02
C ARG A 424 -12.02 7.26 -21.02
N LEU A 425 -13.27 7.20 -21.48
CA LEU A 425 -14.41 6.91 -20.60
C LEU A 425 -14.22 5.58 -19.86
N ALA A 426 -13.70 4.56 -20.56
CA ALA A 426 -13.36 3.28 -19.94
C ALA A 426 -12.29 3.41 -18.85
N ALA A 427 -11.22 4.16 -19.11
CA ALA A 427 -10.17 4.40 -18.12
C ALA A 427 -10.71 5.17 -16.90
N ASP A 428 -11.56 6.18 -17.11
CA ASP A 428 -12.21 6.94 -16.04
C ASP A 428 -13.10 6.03 -15.18
N ASP A 429 -13.89 5.16 -15.80
CA ASP A 429 -14.75 4.20 -15.10
C ASP A 429 -13.93 3.14 -14.33
N VAL A 430 -12.83 2.63 -14.89
CA VAL A 430 -11.90 1.72 -14.19
C VAL A 430 -11.30 2.39 -12.96
N ASN A 431 -10.83 3.63 -13.10
CA ASN A 431 -10.17 4.37 -12.03
C ASN A 431 -11.11 4.72 -10.86
N ALA A 432 -12.42 4.80 -11.12
CA ALA A 432 -13.45 5.05 -10.13
C ALA A 432 -13.72 3.83 -9.22
N ILE A 433 -13.43 2.61 -9.68
CA ILE A 433 -13.63 1.38 -8.90
C ILE A 433 -12.42 1.17 -7.97
N GLN A 434 -12.68 1.08 -6.65
CA GLN A 434 -11.60 0.93 -5.66
C GLN A 434 -10.95 -0.46 -5.63
N ASP A 435 -11.68 -1.50 -6.05
CA ASP A 435 -11.23 -2.91 -5.97
C ASP A 435 -10.33 -3.34 -7.17
N ILE A 436 -10.23 -2.50 -8.22
CA ILE A 436 -9.45 -2.73 -9.43
C ILE A 436 -8.29 -1.73 -9.45
N LEU A 437 -7.06 -2.20 -9.56
CA LEU A 437 -5.85 -1.36 -9.58
C LEU A 437 -5.82 -0.35 -8.41
N PRO A 438 -5.84 -0.83 -7.14
CA PRO A 438 -6.03 0.05 -5.98
C PRO A 438 -4.93 1.10 -5.81
N ASN A 439 -3.71 0.79 -6.25
CA ASN A 439 -2.53 1.64 -6.13
C ASN A 439 -2.13 2.35 -7.43
N HIS A 440 -2.85 2.12 -8.53
CA HIS A 440 -2.49 2.64 -9.85
C HIS A 440 -3.64 3.38 -10.51
N ARG A 441 -3.32 4.42 -11.30
CA ARG A 441 -4.27 5.15 -12.12
C ARG A 441 -3.99 4.85 -13.60
N LEU A 442 -4.99 4.30 -14.28
CA LEU A 442 -4.92 3.95 -15.68
C LEU A 442 -5.13 5.18 -16.57
N VAL A 443 -4.21 5.45 -17.49
CA VAL A 443 -4.29 6.57 -18.42
C VAL A 443 -4.11 6.09 -19.85
N VAL A 444 -5.09 6.36 -20.72
CA VAL A 444 -4.99 6.03 -22.15
C VAL A 444 -4.45 7.22 -22.92
N GLN A 445 -3.29 7.03 -23.55
CA GLN A 445 -2.67 8.03 -24.41
C GLN A 445 -3.23 7.95 -25.82
N ARG A 446 -3.18 9.09 -26.55
CA ARG A 446 -3.78 9.21 -27.88
C ARG A 446 -2.71 9.60 -28.90
N GLN A 447 -2.55 8.81 -29.94
CA GLN A 447 -1.71 9.10 -31.11
C GLN A 447 -2.51 8.83 -32.39
N ASP A 448 -2.30 9.68 -33.39
CA ASP A 448 -2.95 9.54 -34.68
C ASP A 448 -2.20 8.55 -35.58
N GLY A 449 -2.86 7.44 -35.91
CA GLY A 449 -2.33 6.41 -36.80
C GLY A 449 -2.66 6.64 -38.29
N GLN A 450 -3.59 7.54 -38.62
CA GLN A 450 -3.99 7.90 -39.99
C GLN A 450 -4.39 6.73 -40.90
N CYS A 451 -4.64 5.54 -40.33
CA CYS A 451 -4.70 4.28 -41.07
C CYS A 451 -3.54 4.08 -42.07
N ARG A 452 -2.34 4.59 -41.73
CA ARG A 452 -1.11 4.43 -42.51
C ARG A 452 -0.07 3.65 -41.73
N THR A 453 0.52 2.65 -42.38
CA THR A 453 1.50 1.72 -41.80
C THR A 453 2.69 2.44 -41.16
N ASP A 454 3.23 3.47 -41.83
CA ASP A 454 4.37 4.26 -41.33
C ASP A 454 3.99 5.12 -40.11
N ALA A 455 2.80 5.71 -40.10
CA ALA A 455 2.30 6.50 -38.97
C ALA A 455 2.03 5.63 -37.73
N VAL A 456 1.41 4.46 -37.90
CA VAL A 456 1.20 3.49 -36.82
C VAL A 456 2.52 2.99 -36.25
N MET A 457 3.49 2.63 -37.08
CA MET A 457 4.82 2.21 -36.63
C MET A 457 5.54 3.33 -35.86
N LYS A 458 5.46 4.58 -36.33
CA LYS A 458 6.00 5.74 -35.63
C LYS A 458 5.36 5.90 -34.24
N ALA A 459 4.04 5.76 -34.14
CA ALA A 459 3.33 5.86 -32.85
C ALA A 459 3.73 4.74 -31.88
N PHE A 460 3.83 3.50 -32.36
CA PHE A 460 4.31 2.36 -31.57
C PHE A 460 5.72 2.59 -31.00
N ILE A 461 6.66 3.01 -31.85
CA ILE A 461 8.04 3.31 -31.43
C ILE A 461 8.07 4.46 -30.43
N ASN A 462 7.24 5.49 -30.63
CA ASN A 462 7.14 6.62 -29.71
C ASN A 462 6.69 6.18 -28.30
N TYR A 463 5.69 5.30 -28.21
CA TYR A 463 5.25 4.75 -26.94
C TYR A 463 6.34 3.94 -26.24
N TYR A 464 7.04 3.08 -26.98
CA TYR A 464 8.13 2.29 -26.40
C TYR A 464 9.31 3.14 -25.91
N MET A 465 9.66 4.21 -26.64
CA MET A 465 10.87 4.99 -26.37
C MET A 465 10.67 6.14 -25.37
N ARG A 466 9.48 6.77 -25.34
CA ARG A 466 9.26 8.02 -24.58
C ARG A 466 8.42 7.88 -23.33
N TRP A 467 7.70 6.78 -23.19
CA TRP A 467 6.78 6.60 -22.08
C TRP A 467 7.28 5.47 -21.19
N GLU A 468 7.47 5.80 -19.91
CA GLU A 468 7.69 4.79 -18.89
C GLU A 468 6.35 4.17 -18.49
N LYS A 469 6.34 2.90 -18.06
CA LYS A 469 5.14 2.21 -17.54
C LYS A 469 3.98 2.09 -18.54
N VAL A 470 4.31 1.94 -19.83
CA VAL A 470 3.31 1.54 -20.84
C VAL A 470 3.06 0.04 -20.74
N ILE A 471 1.82 -0.34 -20.44
CA ILE A 471 1.45 -1.75 -20.25
C ILE A 471 1.05 -2.46 -21.56
N GLY A 472 0.82 -1.69 -22.63
CA GLY A 472 0.44 -2.22 -23.93
C GLY A 472 -0.05 -1.16 -24.90
N ILE A 473 -0.42 -1.60 -26.11
CA ILE A 473 -0.97 -0.78 -27.18
C ILE A 473 -2.44 -1.09 -27.40
N LEU A 474 -3.27 -0.05 -27.43
CA LEU A 474 -4.67 -0.12 -27.81
C LEU A 474 -4.81 0.35 -29.26
N GLY A 475 -5.34 -0.51 -30.13
CA GLY A 475 -5.41 -0.30 -31.58
C GLY A 475 -4.21 -0.88 -32.33
N PRO A 476 -4.03 -0.52 -33.62
CA PRO A 476 -4.82 0.42 -34.41
C PRO A 476 -6.14 -0.19 -34.91
N ALA A 477 -6.96 0.63 -35.56
CA ALA A 477 -8.25 0.24 -36.12
C ALA A 477 -8.14 -0.52 -37.46
N CYS A 478 -7.36 0.02 -38.41
CA CYS A 478 -7.29 -0.48 -39.78
C CYS A 478 -6.44 -1.76 -39.87
N SER A 479 -7.02 -2.82 -40.43
CA SER A 479 -6.45 -4.18 -40.45
C SER A 479 -5.06 -4.24 -41.10
N GLU A 480 -4.85 -3.47 -42.16
CA GLU A 480 -3.62 -3.40 -42.95
C GLU A 480 -2.45 -2.84 -42.14
N THR A 481 -2.74 -2.00 -41.14
CA THR A 481 -1.72 -1.33 -40.32
C THR A 481 -1.33 -2.09 -39.07
N VAL A 482 -2.11 -3.10 -38.67
CA VAL A 482 -1.88 -3.89 -37.45
C VAL A 482 -0.69 -4.84 -37.61
N GLU A 483 -0.52 -5.45 -38.78
CA GLU A 483 0.42 -6.57 -38.97
C GLU A 483 1.87 -6.25 -38.61
N PRO A 484 2.46 -5.11 -39.02
CA PRO A 484 3.83 -4.80 -38.64
C PRO A 484 4.01 -4.72 -37.13
N ILE A 485 3.09 -4.05 -36.42
CA ILE A 485 3.19 -3.92 -34.96
C ILE A 485 2.90 -5.24 -34.24
N ALA A 486 1.97 -6.04 -34.75
CA ALA A 486 1.68 -7.37 -34.22
C ALA A 486 2.89 -8.29 -34.40
N GLY A 487 3.59 -8.24 -35.53
CA GLY A 487 4.78 -9.03 -35.81
C GLY A 487 5.96 -8.67 -34.90
N VAL A 488 6.18 -7.37 -34.64
CA VAL A 488 7.28 -6.93 -33.77
C VAL A 488 6.96 -6.95 -32.28
N SER A 489 5.69 -6.96 -31.89
CA SER A 489 5.20 -6.92 -30.50
C SER A 489 5.93 -7.90 -29.56
N LYS A 490 6.20 -9.12 -30.03
CA LYS A 490 6.92 -10.17 -29.29
C LYS A 490 8.36 -9.81 -28.91
N HIS A 491 9.03 -8.99 -29.71
CA HIS A 491 10.39 -8.54 -29.45
C HIS A 491 10.43 -7.42 -28.40
N PHE A 492 9.34 -6.65 -28.29
CA PHE A 492 9.17 -5.58 -27.31
C PHE A 492 8.39 -6.04 -26.05
N ARG A 493 7.88 -7.27 -26.03
CA ARG A 493 7.02 -7.83 -24.97
C ARG A 493 5.81 -6.95 -24.67
N MET A 494 5.27 -6.31 -25.70
CA MET A 494 4.17 -5.37 -25.59
C MET A 494 2.91 -5.98 -26.17
N SER A 495 1.86 -6.15 -25.36
CA SER A 495 0.57 -6.62 -25.88
C SER A 495 -0.04 -5.56 -26.79
N VAL A 496 -0.70 -6.02 -27.85
CA VAL A 496 -1.42 -5.18 -28.80
C VAL A 496 -2.86 -5.69 -28.85
N ILE A 497 -3.81 -4.86 -28.44
CA ILE A 497 -5.23 -5.18 -28.48
C ILE A 497 -5.91 -4.27 -29.50
N SER A 498 -6.27 -4.80 -30.66
CA SER A 498 -7.04 -4.05 -31.64
C SER A 498 -8.53 -4.11 -31.33
N TYR A 499 -9.21 -2.96 -31.44
CA TYR A 499 -10.65 -2.83 -31.21
C TYR A 499 -11.49 -2.87 -32.50
N ALA A 500 -10.87 -2.85 -33.68
CA ALA A 500 -11.58 -2.79 -34.97
C ALA A 500 -10.91 -3.56 -36.13
N ALA A 501 -9.76 -4.22 -35.92
CA ALA A 501 -9.12 -4.99 -36.97
C ALA A 501 -9.73 -6.39 -37.12
N GLU A 502 -10.59 -6.54 -38.12
CA GLU A 502 -11.36 -7.76 -38.36
C GLU A 502 -10.67 -8.81 -39.22
N GLY A 503 -9.64 -8.41 -39.99
CA GLY A 503 -8.99 -9.26 -40.99
C GLY A 503 -8.56 -10.63 -40.45
N VAL A 504 -8.62 -11.65 -41.31
CA VAL A 504 -8.33 -13.07 -40.97
C VAL A 504 -6.84 -13.31 -40.67
N SER A 505 -5.95 -12.39 -41.05
CA SER A 505 -4.48 -12.59 -41.04
C SER A 505 -3.83 -12.76 -39.64
N PHE A 506 -4.60 -12.70 -38.55
CA PHE A 506 -4.09 -12.65 -37.17
C PHE A 506 -4.46 -13.86 -36.30
N THR A 507 -4.82 -15.00 -36.91
CA THR A 507 -5.22 -16.22 -36.19
C THR A 507 -4.03 -17.06 -35.72
N ASP A 508 -2.87 -16.96 -36.37
CA ASP A 508 -1.67 -17.72 -36.02
C ASP A 508 -0.99 -17.16 -34.75
N ARG A 509 -1.19 -17.87 -33.63
CA ARG A 509 -0.58 -17.55 -32.33
C ARG A 509 0.93 -17.77 -32.27
N THR A 510 1.51 -18.55 -33.18
CA THR A 510 2.97 -18.74 -33.23
C THR A 510 3.65 -17.51 -33.83
N THR A 511 3.04 -16.92 -34.86
CA THR A 511 3.54 -15.68 -35.48
C THR A 511 3.22 -14.45 -34.63
N TYR A 512 2.00 -14.36 -34.07
CA TYR A 512 1.50 -13.19 -33.33
C TYR A 512 1.10 -13.50 -31.86
N PRO A 513 2.04 -13.89 -30.98
CA PRO A 513 1.72 -14.33 -29.63
C PRO A 513 1.21 -13.21 -28.70
N TYR A 514 1.55 -11.95 -28.95
CA TYR A 514 1.15 -10.79 -28.14
C TYR A 514 0.00 -9.98 -28.75
N PHE A 515 -0.61 -10.47 -29.84
CA PHE A 515 -1.73 -9.81 -30.48
C PHE A 515 -3.07 -10.37 -29.97
N PHE A 516 -3.98 -9.46 -29.65
CA PHE A 516 -5.36 -9.75 -29.26
C PHE A 516 -6.30 -8.75 -29.95
N ARG A 517 -7.60 -9.05 -29.90
CA ARG A 517 -8.64 -8.13 -30.35
C ARG A 517 -9.93 -8.37 -29.59
N THR A 518 -10.72 -7.31 -29.43
CA THR A 518 -12.08 -7.39 -28.86
C THR A 518 -13.15 -7.55 -29.93
N ILE A 519 -12.91 -7.04 -31.14
CA ILE A 519 -13.82 -7.26 -32.27
C ILE A 519 -13.78 -8.70 -32.78
N GLY A 520 -14.93 -9.17 -33.27
CA GLY A 520 -15.07 -10.42 -33.99
C GLY A 520 -14.20 -10.48 -35.25
N HIS A 521 -13.96 -11.71 -35.71
CA HIS A 521 -13.21 -11.95 -36.93
C HIS A 521 -14.16 -12.10 -38.11
N ASN A 522 -13.83 -11.53 -39.27
CA ASN A 522 -14.74 -11.53 -40.43
C ASN A 522 -14.90 -12.89 -41.12
N HIS A 523 -14.13 -13.91 -40.72
CA HIS A 523 -14.40 -15.31 -41.11
C HIS A 523 -15.81 -15.78 -40.68
N GLN A 524 -16.42 -15.15 -39.67
CA GLN A 524 -17.80 -15.42 -39.27
C GLN A 524 -18.82 -15.12 -40.39
N PHE A 525 -18.55 -14.14 -41.26
CA PHE A 525 -19.46 -13.80 -42.35
C PHE A 525 -19.63 -14.91 -43.37
N GLN A 526 -18.65 -15.80 -43.50
CA GLN A 526 -18.75 -16.96 -44.39
C GLN A 526 -19.94 -17.85 -44.03
N GLU A 527 -20.08 -18.18 -42.74
CA GLU A 527 -21.19 -18.99 -42.23
C GLU A 527 -22.54 -18.26 -42.39
N VAL A 528 -22.54 -16.93 -42.20
CA VAL A 528 -23.74 -16.11 -42.42
C VAL A 528 -24.17 -16.16 -43.88
N PHE A 529 -23.24 -15.92 -44.82
CA PHE A 529 -23.51 -16.01 -46.25
C PHE A 529 -24.00 -17.40 -46.65
N LEU A 530 -23.35 -18.47 -46.19
CA LEU A 530 -23.76 -19.85 -46.45
C LEU A 530 -25.22 -20.09 -46.03
N ASN A 531 -25.57 -19.69 -44.81
CA ASN A 531 -26.91 -19.90 -44.27
C ASN A 531 -27.97 -19.09 -45.02
N ILE A 532 -27.65 -17.84 -45.38
CA ILE A 532 -28.54 -17.01 -46.22
C ILE A 532 -28.74 -17.67 -47.58
N PHE A 533 -27.65 -18.08 -48.25
CA PHE A 533 -27.72 -18.67 -49.58
C PHE A 533 -28.50 -19.99 -49.59
N ARG A 534 -28.33 -20.83 -48.57
CA ARG A 534 -29.14 -22.04 -48.39
C ARG A 534 -30.61 -21.73 -48.18
N HIS A 535 -30.92 -20.79 -47.30
CA HIS A 535 -32.30 -20.42 -46.98
C HIS A 535 -33.02 -19.85 -48.21
N MET A 536 -32.32 -19.04 -49.00
CA MET A 536 -32.85 -18.44 -50.23
C MET A 536 -32.72 -19.34 -51.46
N MET A 537 -32.15 -20.53 -51.32
CA MET A 537 -31.87 -21.49 -52.40
C MET A 537 -31.00 -20.91 -53.54
N TRP A 538 -30.06 -20.04 -53.20
CA TRP A 538 -29.13 -19.43 -54.13
C TRP A 538 -27.88 -20.31 -54.32
N GLN A 539 -27.64 -20.73 -55.56
CA GLN A 539 -26.57 -21.69 -55.89
C GLN A 539 -25.39 -21.08 -56.63
N ARG A 540 -25.49 -19.81 -57.08
CA ARG A 540 -24.46 -19.15 -57.89
C ARG A 540 -24.33 -17.70 -57.46
N VAL A 541 -23.14 -17.32 -57.01
CA VAL A 541 -22.83 -15.99 -56.46
C VAL A 541 -21.53 -15.45 -57.05
N ALA A 542 -21.38 -14.13 -57.10
CA ALA A 542 -20.13 -13.47 -57.48
C ALA A 542 -19.66 -12.53 -56.37
N ALA A 543 -18.35 -12.42 -56.20
CA ALA A 543 -17.71 -11.48 -55.28
C ALA A 543 -16.87 -10.46 -56.04
N ILE A 544 -16.93 -9.22 -55.57
CA ILE A 544 -16.16 -8.08 -56.07
C ILE A 544 -15.48 -7.44 -54.86
N THR A 545 -14.15 -7.40 -54.87
CA THR A 545 -13.33 -6.85 -53.78
C THR A 545 -12.27 -5.90 -54.33
N VAL A 546 -11.63 -5.13 -53.47
CA VAL A 546 -10.45 -4.33 -53.84
C VAL A 546 -9.17 -5.12 -53.58
N ASP A 547 -8.19 -5.02 -54.48
CA ASP A 547 -6.89 -5.66 -54.34
C ASP A 547 -6.03 -5.01 -53.24
N GLY A 548 -5.22 -5.81 -52.57
CA GLY A 548 -4.37 -5.37 -51.46
C GLY A 548 -5.10 -5.14 -50.11
N GLN A 549 -6.43 -5.23 -50.05
CA GLN A 549 -7.17 -5.16 -48.78
C GLN A 549 -7.14 -6.50 -48.06
N LYS A 550 -6.59 -6.52 -46.84
CA LYS A 550 -6.51 -7.76 -46.04
C LYS A 550 -7.85 -8.11 -45.40
N TYR A 551 -8.70 -7.11 -45.22
CA TYR A 551 -10.06 -7.27 -44.74
C TYR A 551 -10.85 -8.28 -45.58
N THR A 552 -10.85 -8.17 -46.91
CA THR A 552 -11.67 -9.01 -47.81
C THR A 552 -11.16 -10.45 -47.97
N GLY A 553 -10.07 -10.82 -47.29
CA GLY A 553 -9.46 -12.16 -47.39
C GLY A 553 -10.38 -13.32 -46.99
N TYR A 554 -11.45 -13.06 -46.23
CA TYR A 554 -12.45 -14.08 -45.89
C TYR A 554 -13.19 -14.60 -47.13
N ILE A 555 -13.37 -13.80 -48.20
CA ILE A 555 -14.07 -14.24 -49.42
C ILE A 555 -13.31 -15.38 -50.11
N SER A 556 -11.97 -15.32 -50.12
CA SER A 556 -11.17 -16.38 -50.74
C SER A 556 -11.29 -17.72 -49.99
N HIS A 557 -11.43 -17.67 -48.67
CA HIS A 557 -11.63 -18.86 -47.84
C HIS A 557 -13.07 -19.41 -47.95
N MET A 558 -14.04 -18.53 -48.20
CA MET A 558 -15.46 -18.88 -48.37
C MET A 558 -15.70 -19.81 -49.56
N GLU A 559 -14.89 -19.71 -50.64
CA GLU A 559 -15.06 -20.51 -51.86
C GLU A 559 -15.08 -22.03 -51.58
N THR A 560 -14.15 -22.51 -50.75
CA THR A 560 -14.05 -23.93 -50.40
C THR A 560 -15.30 -24.40 -49.66
N MET A 561 -15.77 -23.59 -48.72
CA MET A 561 -16.96 -23.88 -47.92
C MET A 561 -18.24 -23.83 -48.76
N LEU A 562 -18.39 -22.86 -49.66
CA LEU A 562 -19.55 -22.80 -50.57
C LEU A 562 -19.59 -24.01 -51.49
N LYS A 563 -18.44 -24.39 -52.07
CA LYS A 563 -18.33 -25.53 -52.99
C LYS A 563 -18.70 -26.85 -52.32
N ALA A 564 -18.30 -27.06 -51.06
CA ALA A 564 -18.68 -28.22 -50.26
C ALA A 564 -20.20 -28.33 -50.02
N ASN A 565 -20.92 -27.22 -50.15
CA ASN A 565 -22.36 -27.13 -49.93
C ASN A 565 -23.15 -26.91 -51.24
N HIS A 566 -22.55 -27.25 -52.40
CA HIS A 566 -23.15 -27.14 -53.74
C HIS A 566 -23.55 -25.70 -54.14
N ILE A 567 -22.80 -24.71 -53.65
CA ILE A 567 -22.93 -23.30 -54.05
C ILE A 567 -21.64 -22.89 -54.76
N GLU A 568 -21.75 -22.32 -55.94
CA GLU A 568 -20.62 -21.88 -56.75
C GLU A 568 -20.35 -20.38 -56.55
N LEU A 569 -19.14 -20.04 -56.09
CA LEU A 569 -18.60 -18.70 -56.23
C LEU A 569 -18.08 -18.56 -57.68
N ALA A 570 -19.00 -18.22 -58.59
CA ALA A 570 -18.74 -18.21 -60.02
C ALA A 570 -17.61 -17.24 -60.43
N PHE A 571 -17.50 -16.13 -59.69
CA PHE A 571 -16.47 -15.12 -59.92
C PHE A 571 -16.00 -14.52 -58.60
N ASN A 572 -14.70 -14.27 -58.51
CA ASN A 572 -14.05 -13.49 -57.47
C ASN A 572 -13.17 -12.44 -58.15
N LYS A 573 -13.73 -11.25 -58.41
CA LYS A 573 -13.05 -10.17 -59.13
C LYS A 573 -12.41 -9.21 -58.14
N LYS A 574 -11.10 -8.98 -58.30
CA LYS A 574 -10.35 -7.97 -57.56
C LYS A 574 -10.16 -6.73 -58.42
N LEU A 575 -10.67 -5.59 -57.95
CA LEU A 575 -10.49 -4.29 -58.57
C LEU A 575 -9.20 -3.62 -58.06
N SER A 576 -8.61 -2.77 -58.89
CA SER A 576 -7.58 -1.82 -58.43
C SER A 576 -8.17 -0.87 -57.38
N GLN A 577 -7.32 -0.25 -56.55
CA GLN A 577 -7.74 0.78 -55.60
C GLN A 577 -8.34 2.02 -56.28
N ASP A 578 -7.93 2.31 -57.52
CA ASP A 578 -8.48 3.39 -58.33
C ASP A 578 -8.86 2.84 -59.72
N PRO A 579 -10.00 2.13 -59.83
CA PRO A 579 -10.41 1.47 -61.05
C PRO A 579 -11.06 2.48 -62.01
N SER A 580 -10.71 2.42 -63.31
CA SER A 580 -11.37 3.27 -64.29
C SER A 580 -12.84 2.86 -64.48
N PRO A 581 -13.79 3.80 -64.64
CA PRO A 581 -15.21 3.48 -64.86
C PRO A 581 -15.44 2.52 -66.03
N SER A 582 -14.68 2.67 -67.12
CA SER A 582 -14.75 1.78 -68.29
C SER A 582 -14.32 0.35 -67.98
N SER A 583 -13.31 0.15 -67.13
CA SER A 583 -12.89 -1.19 -66.70
C SER A 583 -13.95 -1.89 -65.85
N VAL A 584 -14.59 -1.14 -64.94
CA VAL A 584 -15.69 -1.63 -64.11
C VAL A 584 -16.90 -1.95 -64.97
N HIS A 585 -17.23 -1.10 -65.94
CA HIS A 585 -18.33 -1.32 -66.88
C HIS A 585 -18.17 -2.61 -67.67
N GLN A 586 -16.98 -2.85 -68.26
CA GLN A 586 -16.71 -4.09 -69.01
C GLN A 586 -16.78 -5.32 -68.10
N MET A 587 -16.22 -5.24 -66.90
CA MET A 587 -16.31 -6.33 -65.91
C MET A 587 -17.76 -6.66 -65.55
N LEU A 588 -18.60 -5.65 -65.31
CA LEU A 588 -20.02 -5.88 -65.01
C LEU A 588 -20.80 -6.41 -66.21
N LEU A 589 -20.49 -5.96 -67.43
CA LEU A 589 -21.07 -6.51 -68.67
C LEU A 589 -20.82 -8.02 -68.80
N ASP A 590 -19.59 -8.47 -68.53
CA ASP A 590 -19.23 -9.90 -68.55
C ASP A 590 -20.01 -10.70 -67.49
N LEU A 591 -20.29 -10.10 -66.34
CA LEU A 591 -21.01 -10.74 -65.24
C LEU A 591 -22.53 -10.71 -65.38
N LYS A 592 -23.08 -9.78 -66.18
CA LYS A 592 -24.51 -9.50 -66.30
C LYS A 592 -25.35 -10.73 -66.70
N SER A 593 -24.82 -11.58 -67.58
CA SER A 593 -25.53 -12.77 -68.08
C SER A 593 -25.30 -14.03 -67.23
N THR A 594 -24.36 -13.99 -66.29
CA THR A 594 -23.85 -15.21 -65.62
C THR A 594 -24.28 -15.35 -64.17
N THR A 595 -24.51 -14.25 -63.46
CA THR A 595 -24.91 -14.24 -62.04
C THR A 595 -25.86 -13.09 -61.72
N ARG A 596 -26.68 -13.26 -60.70
CA ARG A 596 -27.64 -12.25 -60.21
C ARG A 596 -27.35 -11.78 -58.78
N ILE A 597 -26.46 -12.48 -58.08
CA ILE A 597 -26.17 -12.24 -56.66
C ILE A 597 -24.70 -11.83 -56.55
N PHE A 598 -24.49 -10.63 -56.02
CA PHE A 598 -23.19 -9.98 -55.94
C PHE A 598 -22.88 -9.65 -54.49
N ILE A 599 -21.72 -10.08 -54.01
CA ILE A 599 -21.10 -9.60 -52.79
C ILE A 599 -20.07 -8.55 -53.20
N ALA A 600 -20.31 -7.29 -52.90
CA ALA A 600 -19.35 -6.22 -53.14
C ALA A 600 -18.83 -5.71 -51.80
N ASP A 601 -17.55 -5.95 -51.54
CA ASP A 601 -16.86 -5.51 -50.34
C ASP A 601 -15.71 -4.59 -50.77
N VAL A 602 -16.04 -3.30 -50.87
CA VAL A 602 -15.22 -2.26 -51.52
C VAL A 602 -15.24 -0.98 -50.69
N ASP A 603 -14.25 -0.11 -50.90
CA ASP A 603 -14.17 1.19 -50.23
C ASP A 603 -15.10 2.25 -50.85
N ASP A 604 -15.15 3.43 -50.21
CA ASP A 604 -16.06 4.54 -50.54
C ASP A 604 -15.98 4.99 -51.99
N ASP A 605 -14.78 5.06 -52.57
CA ASP A 605 -14.59 5.60 -53.91
C ASP A 605 -14.88 4.53 -54.98
N VAL A 606 -14.43 3.30 -54.76
CA VAL A 606 -14.74 2.18 -55.65
C VAL A 606 -16.24 1.86 -55.65
N ALA A 607 -16.92 1.95 -54.50
CA ALA A 607 -18.36 1.72 -54.40
C ALA A 607 -19.17 2.68 -55.30
N LYS A 608 -18.80 3.96 -55.35
CA LYS A 608 -19.50 4.97 -56.18
C LYS A 608 -19.39 4.63 -57.66
N ILE A 609 -18.19 4.26 -58.11
CA ILE A 609 -17.94 3.86 -59.50
C ILE A 609 -18.72 2.56 -59.82
N LEU A 610 -18.63 1.56 -58.95
CA LEU A 610 -19.30 0.28 -59.09
C LEU A 610 -20.83 0.42 -59.20
N LEU A 611 -21.44 1.21 -58.30
CA LEU A 611 -22.88 1.45 -58.29
C LEU A 611 -23.34 2.26 -59.50
N CYS A 612 -22.57 3.27 -59.91
CA CYS A 612 -22.89 4.05 -61.11
C CYS A 612 -22.92 3.18 -62.37
N GLU A 613 -21.89 2.34 -62.57
CA GLU A 613 -21.83 1.46 -63.73
C GLU A 613 -22.87 0.34 -63.67
N ALA A 614 -23.16 -0.21 -62.47
CA ALA A 614 -24.26 -1.17 -62.29
C ALA A 614 -25.62 -0.56 -62.63
N PHE A 615 -25.85 0.71 -62.29
CA PHE A 615 -27.07 1.44 -62.67
C PHE A 615 -27.20 1.60 -64.18
N LYS A 616 -26.14 2.08 -64.85
CA LYS A 616 -26.08 2.23 -66.32
C LYS A 616 -26.37 0.91 -67.03
N LEU A 617 -26.00 -0.22 -66.42
CA LEU A 617 -26.21 -1.55 -66.95
C LEU A 617 -27.54 -2.21 -66.54
N HIS A 618 -28.42 -1.51 -65.83
CA HIS A 618 -29.66 -2.08 -65.29
C HIS A 618 -29.41 -3.35 -64.45
N MET A 619 -28.40 -3.30 -63.59
CA MET A 619 -28.03 -4.37 -62.66
C MET A 619 -28.44 -4.00 -61.23
N THR A 620 -29.67 -3.51 -61.04
CA THR A 620 -30.18 -3.10 -59.71
C THR A 620 -31.23 -4.08 -59.17
N ALA A 621 -31.67 -3.88 -57.92
CA ALA A 621 -32.77 -4.68 -57.33
C ALA A 621 -34.05 -4.66 -58.17
N LYS A 622 -34.38 -3.52 -58.76
CA LYS A 622 -35.53 -3.36 -59.67
C LYS A 622 -35.43 -4.23 -60.92
N ASN A 623 -34.21 -4.59 -61.32
CA ASN A 623 -33.92 -5.44 -62.46
C ASN A 623 -33.67 -6.91 -62.07
N GLY A 624 -33.95 -7.29 -60.81
CA GLY A 624 -33.83 -8.66 -60.31
C GLY A 624 -32.41 -9.05 -59.88
N TYR A 625 -31.57 -8.09 -59.52
CA TYR A 625 -30.23 -8.33 -58.97
C TYR A 625 -30.20 -8.13 -57.46
N VAL A 626 -29.40 -8.94 -56.77
CA VAL A 626 -29.19 -8.81 -55.32
C VAL A 626 -27.75 -8.37 -55.07
N TRP A 627 -27.59 -7.30 -54.30
CA TRP A 627 -26.29 -6.79 -53.89
C TRP A 627 -26.14 -6.89 -52.38
N PHE A 628 -25.01 -7.44 -51.93
CA PHE A 628 -24.51 -7.23 -50.59
C PHE A 628 -23.50 -6.10 -50.65
N LEU A 629 -23.75 -5.01 -49.92
CA LEU A 629 -22.94 -3.81 -49.91
C LEU A 629 -22.50 -3.45 -48.48
N PRO A 630 -21.40 -2.69 -48.31
CA PRO A 630 -20.95 -2.23 -47.01
C PRO A 630 -21.97 -1.35 -46.29
N VAL A 631 -22.06 -1.51 -44.96
CA VAL A 631 -23.10 -0.87 -44.10
C VAL A 631 -22.99 0.65 -44.08
N TRP A 632 -21.81 1.20 -44.33
CA TRP A 632 -21.60 2.65 -44.30
C TRP A 632 -22.31 3.39 -45.46
N LEU A 633 -22.69 2.69 -46.55
CA LEU A 633 -23.42 3.27 -47.69
C LEU A 633 -24.80 3.81 -47.32
N GLU A 634 -25.48 3.20 -46.36
CA GLU A 634 -26.81 3.64 -45.91
C GLU A 634 -26.78 5.01 -45.23
N LYS A 635 -25.62 5.38 -44.65
CA LYS A 635 -25.48 6.49 -43.70
C LYS A 635 -24.79 7.73 -44.28
N GLN A 636 -24.14 7.64 -45.44
CA GLN A 636 -23.48 8.78 -46.07
C GLN A 636 -24.42 9.54 -47.01
N GLN A 637 -24.36 10.88 -46.96
CA GLN A 637 -24.79 11.69 -48.09
C GLN A 637 -23.79 11.46 -49.23
N ILE A 638 -24.17 10.63 -50.21
CA ILE A 638 -23.35 10.37 -51.38
C ILE A 638 -23.18 11.68 -52.16
N HIS A 639 -22.04 12.35 -51.97
CA HIS A 639 -21.62 13.47 -52.80
C HIS A 639 -20.99 12.91 -54.07
N ASN A 640 -21.56 13.23 -55.22
CA ASN A 640 -21.00 12.79 -56.49
C ASN A 640 -20.23 13.91 -57.19
N ASN A 641 -18.89 13.81 -57.16
CA ASN A 641 -17.99 14.67 -57.92
C ASN A 641 -17.15 13.88 -58.96
N THR A 642 -17.23 12.55 -58.97
CA THR A 642 -16.27 11.67 -59.66
C THR A 642 -16.89 10.76 -60.72
N THR A 643 -18.22 10.64 -60.79
CA THR A 643 -18.91 9.74 -61.74
C THR A 643 -19.95 10.48 -62.57
N ASP A 644 -20.32 9.92 -63.73
CA ASP A 644 -21.35 10.52 -64.61
C ASP A 644 -22.79 10.38 -64.08
N CYS A 645 -23.02 9.64 -62.99
CA CYS A 645 -24.35 9.38 -62.45
C CYS A 645 -24.87 10.52 -61.57
N THR A 646 -26.17 10.71 -61.42
CA THR A 646 -26.68 11.66 -60.40
C THR A 646 -26.78 11.00 -59.02
N VAL A 647 -26.92 11.79 -57.96
CA VAL A 647 -27.20 11.25 -56.60
C VAL A 647 -28.48 10.42 -56.59
N LYS A 648 -29.47 10.78 -57.43
CA LYS A 648 -30.71 10.01 -57.58
C LYS A 648 -30.44 8.63 -58.21
N ASP A 649 -29.59 8.57 -59.22
CA ASP A 649 -29.22 7.34 -59.90
C ASP A 649 -28.48 6.40 -58.93
N LEU A 650 -27.54 6.93 -58.16
CA LEU A 650 -26.84 6.16 -57.13
C LEU A 650 -27.81 5.63 -56.05
N ARG A 651 -28.78 6.44 -55.61
CA ARG A 651 -29.83 5.98 -54.69
C ARG A 651 -30.67 4.85 -55.26
N GLU A 652 -31.03 4.90 -56.54
CA GLU A 652 -31.73 3.79 -57.18
C GLU A 652 -30.82 2.55 -57.33
N ALA A 653 -29.52 2.75 -57.54
CA ALA A 653 -28.54 1.68 -57.69
C ALA A 653 -28.40 0.80 -56.44
N PHE A 654 -28.26 1.41 -55.26
CA PHE A 654 -28.10 0.66 -54.01
C PHE A 654 -29.44 0.33 -53.32
N ASN A 655 -30.58 0.85 -53.78
CA ASN A 655 -31.86 0.51 -53.16
C ASN A 655 -32.14 -1.01 -53.24
N GLY A 656 -32.54 -1.61 -52.12
CA GLY A 656 -32.81 -3.06 -52.01
C GLY A 656 -31.59 -3.95 -51.82
N HIS A 657 -30.44 -3.39 -51.42
CA HIS A 657 -29.25 -4.16 -51.04
C HIS A 657 -29.38 -4.79 -49.64
N PHE A 658 -28.55 -5.80 -49.38
CA PHE A 658 -28.29 -6.34 -48.05
C PHE A 658 -26.96 -5.81 -47.51
N SER A 659 -26.86 -5.67 -46.20
CA SER A 659 -25.61 -5.28 -45.52
C SER A 659 -25.36 -6.18 -44.32
N LEU A 660 -24.10 -6.54 -44.10
CA LEU A 660 -23.67 -7.32 -42.94
C LEU A 660 -22.78 -6.48 -42.04
N SER A 661 -23.06 -6.50 -40.74
CA SER A 661 -22.24 -5.88 -39.70
C SER A 661 -22.29 -6.70 -38.42
N TYR A 662 -21.34 -6.46 -37.52
CA TYR A 662 -21.44 -6.94 -36.15
C TYR A 662 -22.45 -6.10 -35.38
N ALA A 663 -23.07 -6.72 -34.38
CA ALA A 663 -23.77 -5.95 -33.35
C ALA A 663 -22.72 -5.09 -32.62
N PRO A 664 -22.86 -3.75 -32.59
CA PRO A 664 -21.89 -2.87 -31.93
C PRO A 664 -22.01 -2.90 -30.41
N TYR A 665 -23.17 -3.31 -29.89
CA TYR A 665 -23.52 -3.38 -28.48
C TYR A 665 -24.35 -4.64 -28.18
N GLY A 666 -24.42 -5.00 -26.89
CA GLY A 666 -25.39 -5.98 -26.40
C GLY A 666 -26.83 -5.45 -26.42
N GLN A 667 -27.76 -6.23 -25.88
CA GLN A 667 -29.16 -5.81 -25.77
C GLN A 667 -29.30 -4.63 -24.81
N ASP A 668 -30.21 -3.69 -25.10
CA ASP A 668 -30.35 -2.42 -24.36
C ASP A 668 -30.67 -2.60 -22.87
N ASP A 669 -31.36 -3.68 -22.51
CA ASP A 669 -31.76 -4.08 -21.15
C ASP A 669 -30.71 -4.93 -20.43
N GLN A 670 -29.66 -5.35 -21.13
CA GLN A 670 -28.58 -6.13 -20.54
C GLN A 670 -27.79 -5.29 -19.52
N ILE A 671 -27.58 -5.85 -18.32
CA ILE A 671 -26.84 -5.19 -17.25
C ILE A 671 -25.33 -5.43 -17.39
N ILE A 672 -24.56 -4.34 -17.40
CA ILE A 672 -23.11 -4.32 -17.29
C ILE A 672 -22.76 -4.51 -15.81
N THR A 673 -22.54 -5.76 -15.41
CA THR A 673 -22.34 -6.18 -14.00
C THR A 673 -21.27 -5.38 -13.25
N THR A 674 -20.22 -4.94 -13.94
CA THR A 674 -19.07 -4.22 -13.35
C THR A 674 -19.41 -2.79 -12.96
N LEU A 675 -20.35 -2.17 -13.67
CA LEU A 675 -20.80 -0.78 -13.45
C LEU A 675 -22.16 -0.71 -12.77
N ASN A 676 -22.89 -1.84 -12.72
CA ASN A 676 -24.27 -1.91 -12.27
C ASN A 676 -25.20 -0.94 -13.05
N THR A 677 -24.99 -0.85 -14.37
CA THR A 677 -25.78 -0.03 -15.30
C THR A 677 -26.23 -0.85 -16.50
N SER A 678 -27.34 -0.48 -17.14
CA SER A 678 -27.76 -1.09 -18.39
C SER A 678 -26.92 -0.61 -19.60
N VAL A 679 -26.93 -1.37 -20.68
CA VAL A 679 -26.30 -0.98 -21.95
C VAL A 679 -26.89 0.32 -22.50
N SER A 680 -28.21 0.50 -22.43
CA SER A 680 -28.89 1.73 -22.88
C SER A 680 -28.49 2.96 -22.08
N GLU A 681 -28.40 2.86 -20.75
CA GLU A 681 -27.92 3.95 -19.89
C GLU A 681 -26.46 4.31 -20.19
N TRP A 682 -25.61 3.31 -20.38
CA TRP A 682 -24.21 3.53 -20.74
C TRP A 682 -24.10 4.22 -22.11
N GLN A 683 -24.90 3.81 -23.09
CA GLN A 683 -24.95 4.48 -24.41
C GLN A 683 -25.39 5.94 -24.27
N GLY A 684 -26.39 6.23 -23.44
CA GLY A 684 -26.83 7.60 -23.14
C GLY A 684 -25.72 8.44 -22.49
N LYS A 685 -24.97 7.86 -21.53
CA LYS A 685 -23.79 8.50 -20.94
C LYS A 685 -22.72 8.80 -22.00
N PHE A 686 -22.47 7.85 -22.91
CA PHE A 686 -21.48 8.01 -23.96
C PHE A 686 -21.87 9.08 -25.00
N GLN A 687 -23.15 9.20 -25.35
CA GLN A 687 -23.66 10.25 -26.24
C GLN A 687 -23.38 11.67 -25.71
N ASN A 688 -23.37 11.86 -24.38
CA ASN A 688 -22.98 13.13 -23.78
C ASN A 688 -21.47 13.42 -23.90
N VAL A 689 -20.65 12.39 -24.05
CA VAL A 689 -19.19 12.51 -24.23
C VAL A 689 -18.85 12.78 -25.69
N CYS A 690 -19.51 12.11 -26.63
CA CYS A 690 -19.32 12.32 -28.06
C CYS A 690 -20.65 12.65 -28.77
N THR A 691 -20.79 13.89 -29.21
CA THR A 691 -22.04 14.49 -29.71
C THR A 691 -22.32 14.26 -31.21
N THR A 692 -21.71 13.25 -31.83
CA THR A 692 -21.91 13.00 -33.26
C THR A 692 -23.15 12.14 -33.54
N GLU A 693 -23.89 12.47 -34.60
CA GLU A 693 -25.12 11.76 -35.01
C GLU A 693 -24.87 10.37 -35.63
N THR A 694 -23.60 9.98 -35.83
CA THR A 694 -23.24 8.74 -36.49
C THR A 694 -23.24 7.56 -35.52
N THR A 695 -24.14 6.60 -35.75
CA THR A 695 -24.14 5.28 -35.07
C THR A 695 -22.75 4.64 -35.03
N TYR A 696 -22.27 4.42 -33.81
CA TYR A 696 -20.88 4.05 -33.52
C TYR A 696 -20.65 2.53 -33.60
N SER A 697 -20.00 2.05 -34.65
CA SER A 697 -19.84 0.60 -34.86
C SER A 697 -18.78 -0.06 -33.96
N TYR A 698 -17.80 0.69 -33.47
CA TYR A 698 -16.61 0.14 -32.79
C TYR A 698 -16.39 0.63 -31.35
N THR A 699 -17.26 1.50 -30.84
CA THR A 699 -17.11 2.12 -29.53
C THR A 699 -17.17 1.10 -28.39
N GLY A 700 -18.15 0.18 -28.41
CA GLY A 700 -18.27 -0.86 -27.38
C GLY A 700 -16.99 -1.71 -27.30
N TYR A 701 -16.51 -2.21 -28.44
CA TYR A 701 -15.26 -2.97 -28.53
C TYR A 701 -14.03 -2.19 -28.05
N THR A 702 -13.99 -0.87 -28.26
CA THR A 702 -12.89 -0.01 -27.79
C THR A 702 -12.94 0.19 -26.28
N TYR A 703 -14.14 0.38 -25.73
CA TYR A 703 -14.38 0.48 -24.29
C TYR A 703 -13.95 -0.81 -23.59
N ASP A 704 -14.38 -1.97 -24.10
CA ASP A 704 -14.05 -3.28 -23.55
C ASP A 704 -12.56 -3.61 -23.64
N ALA A 705 -11.86 -3.15 -24.67
CA ALA A 705 -10.43 -3.39 -24.81
C ALA A 705 -9.60 -2.75 -23.67
N VAL A 706 -10.03 -1.59 -23.16
CA VAL A 706 -9.41 -0.96 -21.98
C VAL A 706 -9.70 -1.78 -20.72
N TRP A 707 -10.92 -2.29 -20.57
CA TRP A 707 -11.28 -3.18 -19.45
C TRP A 707 -10.47 -4.48 -19.46
N VAL A 708 -10.21 -5.06 -20.64
CA VAL A 708 -9.35 -6.24 -20.77
C VAL A 708 -7.94 -5.95 -20.24
N TYR A 709 -7.36 -4.79 -20.58
CA TYR A 709 -6.08 -4.35 -20.01
C TYR A 709 -6.14 -4.23 -18.49
N ALA A 710 -7.16 -3.54 -17.96
CA ALA A 710 -7.33 -3.33 -16.53
C ALA A 710 -7.42 -4.65 -15.76
N TYR A 711 -8.27 -5.59 -16.20
CA TYR A 711 -8.44 -6.88 -15.56
C TYR A 711 -7.21 -7.77 -15.67
N ALA A 712 -6.54 -7.79 -16.82
CA ALA A 712 -5.33 -8.58 -17.00
C ALA A 712 -4.22 -8.08 -16.07
N LEU A 713 -4.03 -6.76 -15.99
CA LEU A 713 -3.02 -6.17 -15.12
C LEU A 713 -3.34 -6.35 -13.63
N ASP A 714 -4.60 -6.15 -13.24
CA ASP A 714 -5.05 -6.34 -11.86
C ASP A 714 -4.81 -7.78 -11.38
N ARG A 715 -4.97 -8.78 -12.26
CA ARG A 715 -4.64 -10.19 -11.96
C ARG A 715 -3.15 -10.50 -11.96
N LEU A 716 -2.32 -9.71 -12.65
CA LEU A 716 -0.87 -9.93 -12.70
C LEU A 716 -0.15 -9.30 -11.51
N ILE A 717 -0.70 -8.22 -10.94
CA ILE A 717 -0.12 -7.51 -9.80
C ILE A 717 -0.59 -8.09 -8.46
N LYS A 718 -1.75 -8.77 -8.44
CA LYS A 718 -2.23 -9.58 -7.30
C LYS A 718 -1.49 -10.90 -7.22
#